data_AF-A0A3D0KNJ8-F1
#
_entry.id   AF-A0A3D0KNJ8-F1
#
_cell.length_a   1.000
_cell.length_b   1.000
_cell.length_c   1.000
_cell.angle_alpha   90.00
_cell.angle_beta   90.00
_cell.angle_gamma   90.00
#
_symmetry.space_group_name_H-M   'P 1'
#
loop_
_entity.id
_entity.type
_entity.pdbx_description
1 polymer ?
#
loop_
_entity_poly.entity_id
_entity_poly.type
_entity_poly.pdbx_seq_one_letter_code
_entity_poly.pdbx_strand_id
1 'polypeptide(L)'
;MYIEIISVSKKKETDTLPDRRQELSQTLNKYGFTLNDVKKTLLNSTAINSTLNKIVKSDSKPDVVIITNALRTKDSKSFKKYFVETVVAAERGESEPVPKDYWKKRNKVIKEARIRKAPEEEIKKLEDSFLLTRKKAKVFSLGDFGNKYKGYCFMYKGVRVAAVPKEELTGHEINEIIALAAARTTEIFENSANDYPDGFSEVKYEPEKTGFVNRYIPLRSDSKKEVARKCVVIAAFMVFLAALGLLFYNMIYLSLRNAQINGEIQRIAHGYDEEGDGEGKNKGIDWDALKRINKEIVGWLKVDKTQIDYPVLWHKGDDMNSQYYLDHNYKNEYDSYGSVFLDYRCKNGTDCKNVVLHAHHMNDGSMFGNLMNYGGTTGNLEFYQKVPLIEFDTPKANGKYKIISVFKTNTLSSHGEFFNYMIGDFQNEKDFMNYVYNVRIRSLINCPVTVNEDDELITLSTCSYEYTNFRTVVVARKVRIGESEKVDVKKASLNSGAVWPQVYYSSMGGTRPKVTDFTTEYLAKNIKWYDGKFRFKDQKVQVTDGHGTTAPPTTKAATTSGSTSGSTGSSTAGTRSTTKPVVYCTVKFINYDGSKISEQKVEYGKAAKKPKDPVKPSDTYYDYIFKGWQLDFSKVTYNMVIAPKFEPKLKPQYAQ
;
A
#
# COMPACT_ATOMS: atom_id res chain seq x y z
N MET A 1 -52.60 39.40 9.22
CA MET A 1 -51.30 38.75 9.49
C MET A 1 -50.31 39.09 8.40
N TYR A 2 -49.07 39.37 8.78
CA TYR A 2 -47.98 39.66 7.85
C TYR A 2 -47.28 38.38 7.40
N ILE A 3 -47.07 38.25 6.10
CA ILE A 3 -46.40 37.10 5.48
C ILE A 3 -45.11 37.53 4.84
N GLU A 4 -44.06 36.74 5.03
CA GLU A 4 -42.83 36.88 4.26
C GLU A 4 -42.58 35.63 3.42
N ILE A 5 -42.19 35.82 2.16
CA ILE A 5 -41.95 34.71 1.23
C ILE A 5 -40.45 34.54 1.05
N ILE A 6 -39.97 33.30 1.13
CA ILE A 6 -38.61 32.91 0.74
C ILE A 6 -38.71 32.00 -0.48
N SER A 7 -38.32 32.50 -1.65
CA SER A 7 -38.12 31.66 -2.83
C SER A 7 -36.76 30.96 -2.77
N VAL A 8 -36.74 29.63 -2.90
CA VAL A 8 -35.51 28.85 -2.91
C VAL A 8 -35.26 28.22 -4.28
N SER A 9 -34.03 28.30 -4.74
CA SER A 9 -33.62 27.66 -6.00
C SER A 9 -32.29 26.92 -5.87
N LYS A 10 -32.03 25.98 -6.78
CA LYS A 10 -30.66 25.44 -6.95
C LYS A 10 -29.81 26.46 -7.72
N LYS A 11 -28.48 26.42 -7.57
CA LYS A 11 -27.53 27.39 -8.15
C LYS A 11 -27.69 27.68 -9.66
N LYS A 12 -28.28 26.76 -10.44
CA LYS A 12 -28.47 26.90 -11.89
C LYS A 12 -29.94 27.10 -12.31
N GLU A 13 -30.85 27.23 -11.35
CA GLU A 13 -32.27 27.47 -11.61
C GLU A 13 -32.54 28.98 -11.61
N THR A 14 -33.18 29.46 -12.68
CA THR A 14 -33.79 30.79 -12.71
C THR A 14 -34.97 30.82 -11.74
N ASP A 15 -35.10 31.93 -11.02
CA ASP A 15 -36.18 32.12 -10.05
C ASP A 15 -36.64 33.57 -10.17
N THR A 16 -37.85 33.70 -10.72
CA THR A 16 -38.56 34.93 -11.10
C THR A 16 -39.69 35.25 -10.12
N LEU A 17 -39.86 34.46 -9.06
CA LEU A 17 -40.91 34.68 -8.07
C LEU A 17 -40.81 36.05 -7.36
N PRO A 18 -39.60 36.57 -7.03
CA PRO A 18 -39.46 37.92 -6.50
C PRO A 18 -40.02 39.02 -7.39
N ASP A 19 -40.06 38.81 -8.71
CA ASP A 19 -40.54 39.79 -9.69
C ASP A 19 -42.07 39.84 -9.75
N ARG A 20 -42.77 38.85 -9.18
CA ARG A 20 -44.24 38.72 -9.15
C ARG A 20 -44.90 39.32 -7.89
N ARG A 21 -44.22 40.26 -7.21
CA ARG A 21 -44.64 40.80 -5.90
C ARG A 21 -46.06 41.40 -5.89
N GLN A 22 -46.44 42.15 -6.92
CA GLN A 22 -47.76 42.79 -6.99
C GLN A 22 -48.90 41.76 -7.09
N GLU A 23 -48.72 40.74 -7.92
CA GLU A 23 -49.66 39.63 -8.12
C GLU A 23 -49.82 38.80 -6.83
N LEU A 24 -48.70 38.48 -6.17
CA LEU A 24 -48.68 37.80 -4.87
C LEU A 24 -49.41 38.60 -3.79
N SER A 25 -49.17 39.92 -3.73
CA SER A 25 -49.85 40.80 -2.77
C SER A 25 -51.35 40.87 -3.01
N GLN A 26 -51.80 40.98 -4.26
CA GLN A 26 -53.24 41.00 -4.59
C GLN A 26 -53.92 39.69 -4.19
N THR A 27 -53.27 38.55 -4.44
CA THR A 27 -53.81 37.24 -4.08
C THR A 27 -53.88 37.08 -2.56
N LEU A 28 -52.79 37.37 -1.84
CA LEU A 28 -52.75 37.25 -0.38
C LEU A 28 -53.77 38.15 0.33
N ASN A 29 -53.99 39.38 -0.18
CA ASN A 29 -54.98 40.30 0.37
C ASN A 29 -56.42 39.72 0.29
N LYS A 30 -56.75 38.96 -0.76
CA LYS A 30 -58.06 38.26 -0.86
C LYS A 30 -58.29 37.25 0.26
N TYR A 31 -57.21 36.72 0.84
CA TYR A 31 -57.23 35.76 1.95
C TYR A 31 -56.91 36.42 3.31
N GLY A 32 -56.91 37.76 3.39
CA GLY A 32 -56.68 38.49 4.65
C GLY A 32 -55.21 38.57 5.10
N PHE A 33 -54.26 38.30 4.19
CA PHE A 33 -52.83 38.33 4.47
C PHE A 33 -52.14 39.51 3.79
N THR A 34 -51.22 40.16 4.50
CA THR A 34 -50.43 41.27 3.95
C THR A 34 -49.00 40.82 3.67
N LEU A 35 -48.54 40.96 2.43
CA LEU A 35 -47.18 40.59 2.03
C LEU A 35 -46.14 41.62 2.53
N ASN A 36 -45.21 41.19 3.37
CA ASN A 36 -44.09 41.99 3.87
C ASN A 36 -43.00 42.14 2.80
N ASP A 37 -42.43 41.00 2.38
CA ASP A 37 -41.35 40.98 1.39
C ASP A 37 -41.23 39.61 0.71
N VAL A 38 -40.51 39.56 -0.41
CA VAL A 38 -40.16 38.32 -1.12
C VAL A 38 -38.65 38.23 -1.26
N LYS A 39 -38.03 37.28 -0.55
CA LYS A 39 -36.58 37.09 -0.52
C LYS A 39 -36.17 35.85 -1.29
N LYS A 40 -34.98 35.91 -1.89
CA LYS A 40 -34.39 34.79 -2.63
C LYS A 40 -33.23 34.17 -1.86
N THR A 41 -33.14 32.85 -1.86
CA THR A 41 -32.00 32.12 -1.28
C THR A 41 -31.76 30.79 -1.98
N LEU A 42 -30.67 30.10 -1.61
CA LEU A 42 -30.34 28.79 -2.14
C LEU A 42 -31.06 27.67 -1.37
N LEU A 43 -31.46 26.61 -2.06
CA LEU A 43 -32.04 25.40 -1.45
C LEU A 43 -30.97 24.56 -0.72
N ASN A 44 -30.52 25.04 0.43
CA ASN A 44 -29.71 24.32 1.41
C ASN A 44 -29.94 24.90 2.81
N SER A 45 -29.73 24.09 3.85
CA SER A 45 -30.01 24.46 5.25
C SER A 45 -29.25 25.70 5.71
N THR A 46 -27.97 25.86 5.33
CA THR A 46 -27.16 27.02 5.73
C THR A 46 -27.73 28.34 5.20
N ALA A 47 -28.06 28.39 3.92
CA ALA A 47 -28.60 29.59 3.28
C ALA A 47 -30.00 29.92 3.80
N ILE A 48 -30.87 28.90 3.96
CA ILE A 48 -32.21 29.05 4.54
C ILE A 48 -32.13 29.58 5.98
N ASN A 49 -31.25 29.00 6.82
CA ASN A 49 -31.04 29.44 8.19
C ASN A 49 -30.53 30.89 8.26
N SER A 50 -29.62 31.28 7.37
CA SER A 50 -29.12 32.66 7.31
C SER A 50 -30.24 33.64 6.98
N THR A 51 -31.07 33.33 5.99
CA THR A 51 -32.23 34.16 5.61
C THR A 51 -33.24 34.24 6.75
N LEU A 52 -33.68 33.11 7.31
CA LEU A 52 -34.63 33.08 8.43
C LEU A 52 -34.13 33.87 9.65
N ASN A 53 -32.84 33.78 9.99
CA ASN A 53 -32.28 34.57 11.10
C ASN A 53 -32.31 36.08 10.84
N LYS A 54 -32.20 36.53 9.59
CA LYS A 54 -32.34 37.95 9.24
C LYS A 54 -33.80 38.41 9.39
N ILE A 55 -34.75 37.56 9.00
CA ILE A 55 -36.20 37.82 9.12
C ILE A 55 -36.63 37.91 10.58
N VAL A 56 -36.21 36.96 11.40
CA VAL A 56 -36.57 36.95 12.83
C VAL A 56 -36.03 38.18 13.57
N LYS A 57 -34.94 38.79 13.07
CA LYS A 57 -34.29 39.96 13.67
C LYS A 57 -34.79 41.30 13.11
N SER A 58 -35.66 41.32 12.10
CA SER A 58 -36.17 42.59 11.56
C SER A 58 -37.24 43.20 12.47
N ASP A 59 -37.32 44.53 12.47
CA ASP A 59 -38.29 45.29 13.29
C ASP A 59 -39.75 44.97 12.92
N SER A 60 -40.01 44.54 11.68
CA SER A 60 -41.30 44.01 11.21
C SER A 60 -41.29 42.48 11.15
N LYS A 61 -41.33 41.82 12.32
CA LYS A 61 -41.37 40.35 12.42
C LYS A 61 -42.66 39.80 11.78
N PRO A 62 -42.59 38.93 10.75
CA PRO A 62 -43.78 38.36 10.14
C PRO A 62 -44.42 37.29 11.04
N ASP A 63 -45.73 37.10 10.88
CA ASP A 63 -46.47 36.04 11.58
C ASP A 63 -46.19 34.67 10.94
N VAL A 64 -46.08 34.64 9.61
CA VAL A 64 -45.84 33.42 8.82
C VAL A 64 -44.76 33.66 7.77
N VAL A 65 -43.82 32.73 7.65
CA VAL A 65 -42.83 32.69 6.57
C VAL A 65 -43.10 31.50 5.67
N ILE A 66 -43.22 31.72 4.36
CA ILE A 66 -43.50 30.68 3.38
C ILE A 66 -42.28 30.46 2.49
N ILE A 67 -41.69 29.28 2.60
CA ILE A 67 -40.53 28.83 1.83
C ILE A 67 -41.04 28.04 0.62
N THR A 68 -41.06 28.71 -0.53
CA THR A 68 -41.60 28.19 -1.80
C THR A 68 -40.54 27.42 -2.56
N ASN A 69 -40.95 26.57 -3.51
CA ASN A 69 -40.04 25.79 -4.37
C ASN A 69 -39.08 24.83 -3.64
N ALA A 70 -39.43 24.48 -2.39
CA ALA A 70 -38.54 23.77 -1.48
C ALA A 70 -38.66 22.25 -1.58
N LEU A 71 -39.88 21.72 -1.73
CA LEU A 71 -40.15 20.27 -1.67
C LEU A 71 -40.32 19.67 -3.06
N ARG A 72 -39.66 18.53 -3.31
CA ARG A 72 -39.56 17.89 -4.64
C ARG A 72 -39.96 16.42 -4.62
N THR A 73 -40.50 15.94 -3.51
CA THR A 73 -40.93 14.54 -3.32
C THR A 73 -42.34 14.53 -2.72
N LYS A 74 -43.12 13.50 -3.04
CA LYS A 74 -44.47 13.28 -2.48
C LYS A 74 -44.44 12.88 -1.00
N ASP A 75 -43.32 12.33 -0.55
CA ASP A 75 -43.05 11.96 0.84
C ASP A 75 -42.18 13.01 1.57
N SER A 76 -41.87 12.77 2.84
CA SER A 76 -41.08 13.67 3.68
C SER A 76 -39.58 13.71 3.36
N LYS A 77 -39.08 12.99 2.34
CA LYS A 77 -37.64 12.91 2.03
C LYS A 77 -37.04 14.28 1.69
N SER A 78 -37.72 15.07 0.85
CA SER A 78 -37.25 16.43 0.52
C SER A 78 -37.19 17.33 1.76
N PHE A 79 -38.20 17.25 2.63
CA PHE A 79 -38.21 18.02 3.87
C PHE A 79 -37.06 17.61 4.78
N LYS A 80 -36.88 16.30 5.00
CA LYS A 80 -35.77 15.77 5.82
C LYS A 80 -34.40 16.19 5.29
N LYS A 81 -34.23 16.19 3.97
CA LYS A 81 -32.96 16.56 3.33
C LYS A 81 -32.60 18.03 3.52
N TYR A 82 -33.56 18.95 3.42
CA TYR A 82 -33.26 20.39 3.38
C TYR A 82 -33.54 21.13 4.68
N PHE A 83 -34.42 20.62 5.55
CA PHE A 83 -34.91 21.36 6.72
C PHE A 83 -34.58 20.72 8.07
N VAL A 84 -34.00 19.52 8.16
CA VAL A 84 -33.65 18.91 9.47
C VAL A 84 -32.70 19.80 10.26
N GLU A 85 -31.65 20.31 9.63
CA GLU A 85 -30.72 21.24 10.28
C GLU A 85 -31.37 22.58 10.64
N THR A 86 -32.39 23.01 9.89
CA THR A 86 -33.17 24.22 10.20
C THR A 86 -34.07 24.01 11.41
N VAL A 87 -34.71 22.85 11.52
CA VAL A 87 -35.51 22.46 12.69
C VAL A 87 -34.60 22.33 13.93
N VAL A 88 -33.44 21.67 13.80
CA VAL A 88 -32.44 21.59 14.89
C VAL A 88 -31.93 22.98 15.30
N ALA A 89 -31.75 23.90 14.36
CA ALA A 89 -31.38 25.27 14.67
C ALA A 89 -32.49 26.03 15.42
N ALA A 90 -33.77 25.74 15.14
CA ALA A 90 -34.90 26.27 15.91
C ALA A 90 -34.88 25.76 17.35
N GLU A 91 -34.69 24.46 17.54
CA GLU A 91 -34.59 23.81 18.86
C GLU A 91 -33.46 24.40 19.70
N ARG A 92 -32.28 24.61 19.10
CA ARG A 92 -31.13 25.23 19.77
C ARG A 92 -31.38 26.67 20.19
N GLY A 93 -32.17 27.43 19.43
CA GLY A 93 -32.51 28.81 19.76
C GLY A 93 -33.39 28.93 21.01
N GLU A 94 -34.12 27.86 21.33
CA GLU A 94 -35.08 27.79 22.43
C GLU A 94 -34.56 26.96 23.62
N SER A 95 -33.39 26.34 23.48
CA SER A 95 -32.81 25.47 24.51
C SER A 95 -31.89 26.24 25.46
N GLU A 96 -32.04 26.00 26.75
CA GLU A 96 -31.12 26.55 27.75
C GLU A 96 -29.76 25.83 27.73
N PRO A 97 -28.64 26.55 27.93
CA PRO A 97 -27.32 25.95 27.99
C PRO A 97 -27.16 25.07 29.22
N VAL A 98 -26.48 23.93 29.05
CA VAL A 98 -26.16 23.01 30.14
C VAL A 98 -25.29 23.72 31.19
N PRO A 99 -25.64 23.69 32.50
CA PRO A 99 -24.80 24.24 33.54
C PRO A 99 -23.39 23.63 33.53
N LYS A 100 -22.34 24.46 33.63
CA LYS A 100 -20.93 24.00 33.58
C LYS A 100 -20.59 22.99 34.68
N ASP A 101 -21.27 23.06 35.82
CA ASP A 101 -21.07 22.20 36.98
C ASP A 101 -22.11 21.05 37.08
N TYR A 102 -22.94 20.85 36.05
CA TYR A 102 -23.98 19.81 35.99
C TYR A 102 -23.47 18.45 36.48
N TRP A 103 -22.44 17.94 35.80
CA TRP A 103 -21.89 16.61 36.09
C TRP A 103 -21.23 16.54 37.47
N LYS A 104 -20.64 17.65 37.94
CA LYS A 104 -20.03 17.71 39.27
C LYS A 104 -21.09 17.58 40.37
N LYS A 105 -22.20 18.32 40.25
CA LYS A 105 -23.33 18.28 41.20
C LYS A 105 -24.04 16.93 41.18
N ARG A 106 -24.42 16.45 39.99
CA ARG A 106 -25.08 15.14 39.82
C ARG A 106 -24.24 14.01 40.41
N ASN A 107 -22.97 13.92 40.04
CA ASN A 107 -22.09 12.85 40.52
C ASN A 107 -21.85 12.91 42.03
N LYS A 108 -21.80 14.11 42.63
CA LYS A 108 -21.66 14.26 44.09
C LYS A 108 -22.85 13.65 44.83
N VAL A 109 -24.06 14.02 44.43
CA VAL A 109 -25.31 13.54 45.07
C VAL A 109 -25.48 12.03 44.91
N ILE A 110 -25.24 11.49 43.72
CA ILE A 110 -25.31 10.04 43.47
C ILE A 110 -24.23 9.29 44.28
N LYS A 111 -23.02 9.85 44.40
CA LYS A 111 -21.94 9.26 45.19
C LYS A 111 -22.32 9.23 46.67
N GLU A 112 -22.86 10.31 47.22
CA GLU A 112 -23.33 10.37 48.61
C GLU A 112 -24.45 9.35 48.87
N ALA A 113 -25.40 9.21 47.94
CA ALA A 113 -26.46 8.19 47.99
C ALA A 113 -25.90 6.76 47.99
N ARG A 114 -24.89 6.47 47.15
CA ARG A 114 -24.22 5.17 47.12
C ARG A 114 -23.42 4.88 48.39
N ILE A 115 -22.76 5.88 48.97
CA ILE A 115 -22.00 5.74 50.22
C ILE A 115 -22.93 5.35 51.38
N ARG A 116 -24.12 5.96 51.47
CA ARG A 116 -25.14 5.61 52.47
C ARG A 116 -25.94 4.34 52.14
N LYS A 117 -25.57 3.61 51.09
CA LYS A 117 -26.24 2.38 50.62
C LYS A 117 -27.74 2.58 50.37
N ALA A 118 -28.10 3.70 49.74
CA ALA A 118 -29.47 3.98 49.31
C ALA A 118 -30.05 2.86 48.43
N PRO A 119 -31.36 2.55 48.52
CA PRO A 119 -32.01 1.63 47.59
C PRO A 119 -31.94 2.16 46.15
N GLU A 120 -31.90 1.25 45.17
CA GLU A 120 -31.69 1.58 43.75
C GLU A 120 -32.78 2.51 43.19
N GLU A 121 -34.01 2.39 43.68
CA GLU A 121 -35.11 3.29 43.32
C GLU A 121 -34.85 4.74 43.74
N GLU A 122 -34.23 4.95 44.90
CA GLU A 122 -33.89 6.29 45.37
C GLU A 122 -32.75 6.89 44.53
N ILE A 123 -31.75 6.07 44.16
CA ILE A 123 -30.69 6.49 43.24
C ILE A 123 -31.29 6.91 41.91
N LYS A 124 -32.20 6.11 41.35
CA LYS A 124 -32.89 6.44 40.10
C LYS A 124 -33.70 7.74 40.19
N LYS A 125 -34.42 7.96 41.30
CA LYS A 125 -35.13 9.24 41.55
C LYS A 125 -34.17 10.44 41.58
N LEU A 126 -32.99 10.27 42.20
CA LEU A 126 -31.95 11.31 42.18
C LEU A 126 -31.44 11.53 40.75
N GLU A 127 -31.20 10.48 39.97
CA GLU A 127 -30.79 10.61 38.56
C GLU A 127 -31.84 11.36 37.73
N ASP A 128 -33.11 10.99 37.87
CA ASP A 128 -34.24 11.62 37.18
C ASP A 128 -34.42 13.09 37.58
N SER A 129 -34.07 13.46 38.82
CA SER A 129 -34.14 14.85 39.30
C SER A 129 -33.14 15.79 38.62
N PHE A 130 -32.05 15.23 38.05
CA PHE A 130 -31.06 16.00 37.30
C PHE A 130 -31.38 16.06 35.80
N LEU A 131 -32.42 15.38 35.29
CA LEU A 131 -32.75 15.47 33.86
C LEU A 131 -33.10 16.92 33.49
N LEU A 132 -32.43 17.43 32.46
CA LEU A 132 -32.70 18.74 31.90
C LEU A 132 -33.86 18.64 30.92
N THR A 133 -34.65 19.70 30.79
CA THR A 133 -35.69 19.80 29.77
C THR A 133 -35.13 20.55 28.57
N ARG A 134 -35.46 20.10 27.36
CA ARG A 134 -35.26 20.87 26.13
C ARG A 134 -36.53 20.93 25.32
N LYS A 135 -36.75 22.05 24.64
CA LYS A 135 -37.80 22.23 23.65
C LYS A 135 -37.44 21.47 22.37
N LYS A 136 -38.36 20.63 21.91
CA LYS A 136 -38.26 19.86 20.66
C LYS A 136 -39.30 20.36 19.67
N ALA A 137 -38.86 20.77 18.49
CA ALA A 137 -39.75 21.41 17.54
C ALA A 137 -40.72 20.40 16.93
N LYS A 138 -42.02 20.74 16.91
CA LYS A 138 -43.03 19.94 16.25
C LYS A 138 -43.12 20.33 14.78
N VAL A 139 -42.98 19.32 13.92
CA VAL A 139 -43.22 19.47 12.48
C VAL A 139 -44.62 18.95 12.16
N PHE A 140 -45.45 19.81 11.59
CA PHE A 140 -46.81 19.47 11.16
C PHE A 140 -46.88 19.31 9.65
N SER A 141 -47.80 18.46 9.18
CA SER A 141 -48.11 18.30 7.76
C SER A 141 -49.18 19.29 7.36
N LEU A 142 -48.94 20.07 6.31
CA LEU A 142 -49.90 21.01 5.73
C LEU A 142 -50.84 20.34 4.72
N GLY A 143 -50.80 19.02 4.58
CA GLY A 143 -51.64 18.28 3.64
C GLY A 143 -51.15 18.37 2.19
N ASP A 144 -51.99 17.90 1.26
CA ASP A 144 -51.70 17.87 -0.18
C ASP A 144 -51.91 19.27 -0.81
N PHE A 145 -50.98 19.67 -1.67
CA PHE A 145 -51.00 20.91 -2.46
C PHE A 145 -51.21 20.64 -3.96
N GLY A 146 -51.44 19.39 -4.35
CA GLY A 146 -51.65 18.96 -5.73
C GLY A 146 -50.74 17.80 -6.10
N ASN A 147 -51.24 16.87 -6.91
CA ASN A 147 -50.51 15.67 -7.37
C ASN A 147 -49.88 14.82 -6.25
N LYS A 148 -50.45 14.85 -5.03
CA LYS A 148 -49.96 14.17 -3.82
C LYS A 148 -48.68 14.77 -3.24
N TYR A 149 -48.33 16.00 -3.58
CA TYR A 149 -47.18 16.71 -3.00
C TYR A 149 -47.59 17.44 -1.73
N LYS A 150 -46.93 17.10 -0.62
CA LYS A 150 -47.26 17.62 0.71
C LYS A 150 -46.39 18.79 1.13
N GLY A 151 -46.96 19.74 1.85
CA GLY A 151 -46.24 20.80 2.57
C GLY A 151 -46.04 20.45 4.05
N TYR A 152 -45.12 21.13 4.71
CA TYR A 152 -44.85 20.96 6.15
C TYR A 152 -44.60 22.31 6.82
N CYS A 153 -44.98 22.46 8.09
CA CYS A 153 -44.68 23.67 8.86
C CYS A 153 -44.07 23.34 10.24
N PHE A 154 -43.34 24.30 10.80
CA PHE A 154 -42.68 24.22 12.10
C PHE A 154 -42.40 25.63 12.66
N MET A 155 -42.19 25.75 13.96
CA MET A 155 -41.83 27.03 14.58
C MET A 155 -40.32 27.29 14.45
N TYR A 156 -39.94 28.53 14.11
CA TYR A 156 -38.56 28.99 14.10
C TYR A 156 -38.45 30.32 14.85
N LYS A 157 -37.92 30.29 16.09
CA LYS A 157 -37.69 31.49 16.93
C LYS A 157 -38.92 32.41 17.02
N GLY A 158 -40.07 31.80 17.29
CA GLY A 158 -41.36 32.50 17.40
C GLY A 158 -41.94 33.01 16.08
N VAL A 159 -41.52 32.46 14.93
CA VAL A 159 -42.16 32.68 13.61
C VAL A 159 -42.64 31.33 13.06
N ARG A 160 -43.86 31.28 12.52
CA ARG A 160 -44.41 30.07 11.90
C ARG A 160 -43.83 29.91 10.50
N VAL A 161 -43.09 28.84 10.24
CA VAL A 161 -42.43 28.60 8.95
C VAL A 161 -43.12 27.46 8.21
N ALA A 162 -43.51 27.69 6.96
CA ALA A 162 -44.08 26.71 6.06
C ALA A 162 -43.13 26.41 4.90
N ALA A 163 -42.86 25.15 4.61
CA ALA A 163 -42.14 24.70 3.41
C ALA A 163 -43.13 24.02 2.46
N VAL A 164 -43.21 24.50 1.22
CA VAL A 164 -44.18 24.03 0.22
C VAL A 164 -43.51 23.39 -1.01
N PRO A 165 -44.23 22.55 -1.76
CA PRO A 165 -43.72 21.94 -2.99
C PRO A 165 -43.36 22.95 -4.08
N LYS A 166 -42.57 22.49 -5.06
CA LYS A 166 -42.29 23.24 -6.29
C LYS A 166 -43.54 23.34 -7.17
N GLU A 167 -43.84 24.54 -7.65
CA GLU A 167 -45.04 24.88 -8.46
C GLU A 167 -45.27 23.88 -9.60
N GLU A 168 -44.24 23.63 -10.41
CA GLU A 168 -44.27 22.71 -11.56
C GLU A 168 -44.74 21.28 -11.22
N LEU A 169 -44.70 20.89 -9.95
CA LEU A 169 -45.03 19.53 -9.51
C LEU A 169 -46.48 19.38 -9.04
N THR A 170 -47.13 20.47 -8.63
CA THR A 170 -48.45 20.43 -8.00
C THR A 170 -49.60 20.56 -9.00
N GLY A 171 -49.37 21.22 -10.15
CA GLY A 171 -50.42 21.53 -11.13
C GLY A 171 -51.29 22.72 -10.74
N HIS A 172 -50.89 23.49 -9.73
CA HIS A 172 -51.55 24.72 -9.27
C HIS A 172 -50.59 25.91 -9.39
N GLU A 173 -51.12 27.10 -9.56
CA GLU A 173 -50.31 28.33 -9.57
C GLU A 173 -49.70 28.58 -8.18
N ILE A 174 -48.46 29.09 -8.16
CA ILE A 174 -47.72 29.31 -6.91
C ILE A 174 -48.44 30.25 -5.94
N ASN A 175 -49.21 31.22 -6.44
CA ASN A 175 -49.96 32.16 -5.59
C ASN A 175 -51.02 31.43 -4.74
N GLU A 176 -51.73 30.46 -5.33
CA GLU A 176 -52.72 29.66 -4.64
C GLU A 176 -52.06 28.75 -3.60
N ILE A 177 -50.91 28.15 -3.95
CA ILE A 177 -50.12 27.32 -3.04
C ILE A 177 -49.67 28.13 -1.82
N ILE A 178 -49.18 29.36 -2.03
CA ILE A 178 -48.73 30.26 -0.95
C ILE A 178 -49.92 30.66 -0.06
N ALA A 179 -51.04 31.11 -0.64
CA ALA A 179 -52.21 31.51 0.14
C ALA A 179 -52.78 30.35 0.96
N LEU A 180 -52.86 29.15 0.36
CA LEU A 180 -53.31 27.95 1.04
C LEU A 180 -52.35 27.53 2.16
N ALA A 181 -51.03 27.64 1.94
CA ALA A 181 -50.04 27.33 2.96
C ALA A 181 -50.10 28.31 4.13
N ALA A 182 -50.35 29.60 3.88
CA ALA A 182 -50.55 30.61 4.92
C ALA A 182 -51.73 30.27 5.83
N ALA A 183 -52.88 29.98 5.22
CA ALA A 183 -54.11 29.64 5.92
C ALA A 183 -53.93 28.36 6.76
N ARG A 184 -53.46 27.27 6.14
CA ARG A 184 -53.26 25.98 6.83
C ARG A 184 -52.22 26.06 7.94
N THR A 185 -51.16 26.85 7.76
CA THR A 185 -50.14 27.02 8.79
C THR A 185 -50.72 27.74 10.01
N THR A 186 -51.49 28.81 9.78
CA THR A 186 -52.14 29.58 10.84
C THR A 186 -53.10 28.70 11.64
N GLU A 187 -54.01 28.01 10.95
CA GLU A 187 -54.99 27.10 11.54
C GLU A 187 -54.32 25.98 12.35
N ILE A 188 -53.29 25.32 11.80
CA ILE A 188 -52.61 24.22 12.48
C ILE A 188 -51.94 24.70 13.78
N PHE A 189 -51.29 25.86 13.78
CA PHE A 189 -50.64 26.37 14.99
C PHE A 189 -51.65 26.85 16.06
N GLU A 190 -52.78 27.39 15.64
CA GLU A 190 -53.86 27.77 16.56
C GLU A 190 -54.53 26.53 17.19
N ASN A 191 -54.87 25.54 16.38
CA ASN A 191 -55.48 24.30 16.84
C ASN A 191 -54.53 23.45 17.70
N SER A 192 -53.22 23.58 17.50
CA SER A 192 -52.20 22.82 18.25
C SER A 192 -51.59 23.57 19.43
N ALA A 193 -52.02 24.81 19.72
CA ALA A 193 -51.43 25.64 20.76
C ALA A 193 -51.54 25.03 22.18
N ASN A 194 -52.60 24.26 22.45
CA ASN A 194 -52.77 23.56 23.73
C ASN A 194 -51.78 22.40 23.91
N ASP A 195 -51.51 21.65 22.83
CA ASP A 195 -50.65 20.47 22.87
C ASP A 195 -49.17 20.80 22.66
N TYR A 196 -48.90 21.85 21.88
CA TYR A 196 -47.58 22.30 21.46
C TYR A 196 -47.52 23.83 21.55
N PRO A 197 -47.47 24.42 22.76
CA PRO A 197 -47.34 25.86 22.92
C PRO A 197 -46.07 26.32 22.20
N ASP A 198 -46.21 27.41 21.43
CA ASP A 198 -45.18 27.93 20.53
C ASP A 198 -44.60 26.91 19.54
N GLY A 199 -45.29 25.80 19.26
CA GLY A 199 -44.84 24.77 18.33
C GLY A 199 -43.75 23.83 18.86
N PHE A 200 -43.55 23.77 20.18
CA PHE A 200 -42.55 22.88 20.80
C PHE A 200 -43.21 21.89 21.77
N SER A 201 -42.60 20.71 21.88
CA SER A 201 -42.85 19.78 22.98
C SER A 201 -41.66 19.78 23.94
N GLU A 202 -41.88 19.45 25.20
CA GLU A 202 -40.79 19.30 26.17
C GLU A 202 -40.29 17.86 26.24
N VAL A 203 -38.97 17.68 26.20
CA VAL A 203 -38.32 16.37 26.32
C VAL A 203 -37.23 16.44 27.38
N LYS A 204 -37.30 15.53 28.36
CA LYS A 204 -36.25 15.34 29.37
C LYS A 204 -35.04 14.63 28.77
N TYR A 205 -33.83 15.09 29.08
CA TYR A 205 -32.58 14.50 28.59
C TYR A 205 -31.43 14.64 29.61
N GLU A 206 -30.43 13.79 29.46
CA GLU A 206 -29.14 13.90 30.17
C GLU A 206 -28.08 14.47 29.20
N PRO A 207 -27.35 15.53 29.56
CA PRO A 207 -26.34 16.15 28.70
C PRO A 207 -25.08 15.28 28.63
N GLU A 208 -24.39 15.24 27.49
CA GLU A 208 -23.18 14.41 27.32
C GLU A 208 -22.01 14.83 28.23
N LYS A 209 -21.17 13.87 28.67
CA LYS A 209 -19.92 14.16 29.38
C LYS A 209 -18.87 14.66 28.39
N THR A 210 -18.52 15.94 28.46
CA THR A 210 -17.50 16.56 27.60
C THR A 210 -16.11 16.56 28.28
N GLY A 211 -15.03 16.61 27.48
CA GLY A 211 -13.64 16.76 27.96
C GLY A 211 -12.72 15.54 27.76
N PHE A 212 -11.40 15.78 27.68
CA PHE A 212 -10.38 14.76 27.37
C PHE A 212 -10.39 13.58 28.36
N VAL A 213 -10.36 13.89 29.66
CA VAL A 213 -10.36 12.88 30.73
C VAL A 213 -11.62 11.99 30.64
N ASN A 214 -12.79 12.61 30.50
CA ASN A 214 -14.06 11.89 30.37
C ASN A 214 -14.14 11.03 29.09
N ARG A 215 -13.34 11.34 28.06
CA ARG A 215 -13.38 10.63 26.78
C ARG A 215 -12.35 9.51 26.67
N TYR A 216 -11.18 9.65 27.29
CA TYR A 216 -10.06 8.72 27.09
C TYR A 216 -9.57 8.03 28.37
N ILE A 217 -9.79 8.62 29.54
CA ILE A 217 -9.31 8.06 30.80
C ILE A 217 -10.45 7.30 31.49
N PRO A 218 -10.28 6.01 31.85
CA PRO A 218 -11.26 5.27 32.61
C PRO A 218 -11.48 5.89 33.99
N LEU A 219 -12.73 6.24 34.32
CA LEU A 219 -13.10 6.79 35.63
C LEU A 219 -13.98 5.80 36.39
N ARG A 220 -13.92 5.83 37.72
CA ARG A 220 -14.77 4.97 38.60
C ARG A 220 -16.28 5.20 38.42
N SER A 221 -16.68 6.35 37.87
CA SER A 221 -18.08 6.69 37.58
C SER A 221 -18.58 6.14 36.24
N ASP A 222 -17.72 5.52 35.43
CA ASP A 222 -18.08 5.07 34.09
C ASP A 222 -18.74 3.70 34.13
N SER A 223 -19.60 3.43 33.14
CA SER A 223 -20.18 2.10 32.97
C SER A 223 -19.09 1.09 32.59
N LYS A 224 -19.31 -0.20 32.89
CA LYS A 224 -18.36 -1.27 32.54
C LYS A 224 -18.02 -1.27 31.03
N LYS A 225 -18.99 -0.97 30.17
CA LYS A 225 -18.79 -0.86 28.70
C LYS A 225 -17.87 0.31 28.35
N GLU A 226 -18.05 1.44 29.01
CA GLU A 226 -17.27 2.65 28.73
C GLU A 226 -15.82 2.54 29.25
N VAL A 227 -15.63 1.93 30.42
CA VAL A 227 -14.31 1.55 30.92
C VAL A 227 -13.60 0.64 29.91
N ALA A 228 -14.26 -0.41 29.44
CA ALA A 228 -13.69 -1.33 28.47
C ALA A 228 -13.30 -0.62 27.16
N ARG A 229 -14.18 0.22 26.60
CA ARG A 229 -13.91 1.02 25.39
C ARG A 229 -12.65 1.88 25.56
N LYS A 230 -12.52 2.58 26.68
CA LYS A 230 -11.37 3.45 26.97
C LYS A 230 -10.07 2.67 27.15
N CYS A 231 -10.11 1.54 27.86
CA CYS A 231 -8.94 0.66 27.98
C CYS A 231 -8.47 0.14 26.62
N VAL A 232 -9.40 -0.25 25.73
CA VAL A 232 -9.06 -0.67 24.35
C VAL A 232 -8.37 0.46 23.59
N VAL A 233 -8.84 1.71 23.71
CA VAL A 233 -8.21 2.87 23.07
C VAL A 233 -6.79 3.11 23.59
N ILE A 234 -6.58 3.02 24.91
CA ILE A 234 -5.24 3.16 25.52
C ILE A 234 -4.31 2.05 25.04
N ALA A 235 -4.78 0.80 25.03
CA ALA A 235 -3.99 -0.34 24.55
C ALA A 235 -3.61 -0.17 23.07
N ALA A 236 -4.54 0.25 22.21
CA ALA A 236 -4.27 0.54 20.80
C ALA A 236 -3.22 1.65 20.64
N PHE A 237 -3.28 2.70 21.47
CA PHE A 237 -2.28 3.78 21.46
C PHE A 237 -0.89 3.30 21.89
N MET A 238 -0.80 2.44 22.91
CA MET A 238 0.48 1.85 23.33
C MET A 238 1.09 0.96 22.24
N VAL A 239 0.26 0.16 21.56
CA VAL A 239 0.71 -0.64 20.40
C VAL A 239 1.21 0.26 19.27
N PHE A 240 0.52 1.38 19.00
CA PHE A 240 0.97 2.36 18.03
C PHE A 240 2.34 2.97 18.38
N LEU A 241 2.57 3.35 19.65
CA LEU A 241 3.87 3.87 20.09
C LEU A 241 4.99 2.83 19.99
N ALA A 242 4.71 1.57 20.33
CA ALA A 242 5.68 0.48 20.18
C ALA A 242 6.05 0.25 18.71
N ALA A 243 5.05 0.24 17.81
CA ALA A 243 5.29 0.12 16.37
C ALA A 243 6.11 1.31 15.83
N LEU A 244 5.83 2.53 16.28
CA LEU A 244 6.60 3.72 15.91
C LEU A 244 8.06 3.64 16.41
N GLY A 245 8.27 3.16 17.63
CA GLY A 245 9.61 2.93 18.17
C GLY A 245 10.40 1.88 17.39
N LEU A 246 9.76 0.77 17.00
CA LEU A 246 10.38 -0.25 16.15
C LEU A 246 10.72 0.28 14.75
N LEU A 247 9.84 1.08 14.15
CA LEU A 247 10.12 1.74 12.87
C LEU A 247 11.30 2.71 12.97
N PHE A 248 11.35 3.52 14.03
CA PHE A 248 12.47 4.44 14.28
C PHE A 248 13.79 3.67 14.45
N TYR A 249 13.77 2.60 15.26
CA TYR A 249 14.95 1.76 15.47
C TYR A 249 15.46 1.16 14.14
N ASN A 250 14.57 0.56 13.36
CA ASN A 250 14.94 -0.12 12.12
C ASN A 250 15.33 0.82 10.98
N MET A 251 14.64 1.95 10.82
CA MET A 251 14.83 2.85 9.67
C MET A 251 15.87 3.94 9.92
N ILE A 252 16.07 4.37 11.16
CA ILE A 252 16.93 5.52 11.47
C ILE A 252 18.14 5.05 12.27
N TYR A 253 17.93 4.42 13.43
CA TYR A 253 19.04 4.07 14.32
C TYR A 253 20.03 3.09 13.67
N LEU A 254 19.54 2.00 13.07
CA LEU A 254 20.42 1.03 12.40
C LEU A 254 21.18 1.65 11.22
N SER A 255 20.53 2.50 10.41
CA SER A 255 21.18 3.19 9.29
C SER A 255 22.27 4.15 9.77
N LEU A 256 22.00 4.94 10.83
CA LEU A 256 23.01 5.82 11.44
C LEU A 256 24.19 5.03 12.03
N ARG A 257 23.92 3.90 12.70
CA ARG A 257 24.96 3.03 13.24
C ARG A 257 25.84 2.48 12.12
N ASN A 258 25.25 1.98 11.03
CA ASN A 258 26.00 1.51 9.87
C ASN A 258 26.83 2.64 9.22
N ALA A 259 26.27 3.84 9.06
CA ALA A 259 26.99 5.00 8.54
C ALA A 259 28.18 5.38 9.43
N GLN A 260 28.03 5.34 10.76
CA GLN A 260 29.12 5.59 11.70
C GLN A 260 30.22 4.53 11.60
N ILE A 261 29.87 3.24 11.57
CA ILE A 261 30.80 2.12 11.45
C ILE A 261 31.60 2.20 10.13
N ASN A 262 30.91 2.52 9.02
CA ASN A 262 31.55 2.69 7.72
C ASN A 262 32.42 3.94 7.65
N GLY A 263 31.99 5.06 8.24
CA GLY A 263 32.81 6.28 8.34
C GLY A 263 34.07 6.08 9.18
N GLU A 264 34.01 5.26 10.24
CA GLU A 264 35.19 4.88 11.03
C GLU A 264 36.23 4.15 10.17
N ILE A 265 35.83 3.09 9.45
CA ILE A 265 36.76 2.31 8.64
C ILE A 265 37.27 3.08 7.42
N GLN A 266 36.45 3.96 6.83
CA GLN A 266 36.87 4.85 5.75
C GLN A 266 37.97 5.81 6.22
N ARG A 267 37.84 6.41 7.40
CA ARG A 267 38.89 7.28 7.96
C ARG A 267 40.19 6.53 8.21
N ILE A 268 40.10 5.31 8.72
CA ILE A 268 41.26 4.43 8.94
C ILE A 268 41.92 4.06 7.61
N ALA A 269 41.15 3.67 6.60
CA ALA A 269 41.67 3.26 5.30
C ALA A 269 42.35 4.40 4.55
N HIS A 270 41.74 5.59 4.55
CA HIS A 270 42.22 6.75 3.81
C HIS A 270 43.20 7.63 4.61
N GLY A 271 43.48 7.30 5.87
CA GLY A 271 44.48 7.96 6.70
C GLY A 271 44.15 9.42 7.06
N TYR A 272 42.87 9.74 7.31
CA TYR A 272 42.47 11.07 7.76
C TYR A 272 42.77 11.25 9.26
N ASP A 273 43.73 12.13 9.60
CA ASP A 273 43.99 12.55 10.98
C ASP A 273 42.87 13.50 11.49
N GLU A 274 42.53 13.43 12.79
CA GLU A 274 41.39 14.16 13.40
C GLU A 274 41.59 15.69 13.52
N GLU A 275 42.73 16.25 13.15
CA GLU A 275 43.01 17.69 13.23
C GLU A 275 43.78 18.19 12.00
N GLY A 276 43.11 18.92 11.09
CA GLY A 276 43.80 19.67 10.04
C GLY A 276 42.94 20.00 8.82
N ASP A 277 42.55 21.26 8.69
CA ASP A 277 42.10 21.88 7.45
C ASP A 277 43.29 21.93 6.47
N GLY A 278 43.18 21.29 5.30
CA GLY A 278 44.21 21.37 4.25
C GLY A 278 44.40 20.10 3.42
N GLU A 279 44.08 20.20 2.12
CA GLU A 279 44.47 19.32 1.00
C GLU A 279 45.25 18.05 1.37
N GLY A 280 44.52 16.97 1.65
CA GLY A 280 45.09 15.66 1.93
C GLY A 280 45.91 15.13 0.76
N LYS A 281 47.23 15.03 0.96
CA LYS A 281 48.12 14.27 0.06
C LYS A 281 47.64 12.81 0.04
N ASN A 282 47.22 12.35 -1.13
CA ASN A 282 46.74 11.01 -1.41
C ASN A 282 47.81 9.94 -1.06
N LYS A 283 47.76 9.38 0.16
CA LYS A 283 48.72 8.37 0.64
C LYS A 283 48.34 6.92 0.27
N GLY A 284 47.26 6.69 -0.48
CA GLY A 284 46.76 5.33 -0.75
C GLY A 284 46.18 4.68 0.50
N ILE A 285 45.70 3.43 0.37
CA ILE A 285 45.01 2.72 1.45
C ILE A 285 46.02 2.17 2.48
N ASP A 286 45.79 2.43 3.77
CA ASP A 286 46.57 1.86 4.89
C ASP A 286 46.17 0.40 5.16
N TRP A 287 46.76 -0.52 4.39
CA TRP A 287 46.52 -1.96 4.52
C TRP A 287 46.94 -2.53 5.88
N ASP A 288 47.99 -2.00 6.50
CA ASP A 288 48.49 -2.50 7.79
C ASP A 288 47.52 -2.16 8.93
N ALA A 289 46.92 -0.97 8.92
CA ALA A 289 45.84 -0.62 9.83
C ALA A 289 44.60 -1.50 9.62
N LEU A 290 44.18 -1.72 8.36
CA LEU A 290 43.03 -2.57 8.05
C LEU A 290 43.26 -4.03 8.50
N LYS A 291 44.43 -4.60 8.19
CA LYS A 291 44.78 -5.98 8.56
C LYS A 291 44.91 -6.21 10.06
N ARG A 292 45.20 -5.17 10.86
CA ARG A 292 45.16 -5.23 12.33
C ARG A 292 43.75 -5.38 12.87
N ILE A 293 42.76 -4.76 12.21
CA ILE A 293 41.35 -4.87 12.58
C ILE A 293 40.81 -6.24 12.19
N ASN A 294 41.00 -6.61 10.93
CA ASN A 294 40.56 -7.91 10.42
C ASN A 294 41.48 -8.41 9.30
N LYS A 295 42.08 -9.58 9.52
CA LYS A 295 43.00 -10.23 8.58
C LYS A 295 42.29 -10.67 7.29
N GLU A 296 40.98 -10.83 7.31
CA GLU A 296 40.14 -11.24 6.18
C GLU A 296 39.74 -10.06 5.27
N ILE A 297 40.14 -8.82 5.56
CA ILE A 297 40.01 -7.69 4.62
C ILE A 297 41.00 -7.90 3.47
N VAL A 298 40.52 -8.23 2.28
CA VAL A 298 41.35 -8.57 1.10
C VAL A 298 41.38 -7.51 0.02
N GLY A 299 40.52 -6.50 0.11
CA GLY A 299 40.51 -5.38 -0.83
C GLY A 299 39.68 -4.21 -0.34
N TRP A 300 39.56 -3.20 -1.19
CA TRP A 300 38.78 -2.01 -0.95
C TRP A 300 38.04 -1.64 -2.23
N LEU A 301 36.74 -1.44 -2.15
CA LEU A 301 35.88 -1.15 -3.30
C LEU A 301 35.32 0.25 -3.16
N LYS A 302 35.53 1.06 -4.21
CA LYS A 302 35.00 2.42 -4.29
C LYS A 302 34.35 2.68 -5.64
N VAL A 303 33.19 3.35 -5.62
CA VAL A 303 32.50 3.81 -6.82
C VAL A 303 32.10 5.27 -6.63
N ASP A 304 32.73 6.16 -7.38
CA ASP A 304 32.53 7.60 -7.25
C ASP A 304 31.06 8.00 -7.44
N LYS A 305 30.64 9.05 -6.70
CA LYS A 305 29.26 9.57 -6.69
C LYS A 305 28.21 8.56 -6.23
N THR A 306 28.65 7.56 -5.47
CA THR A 306 27.80 6.61 -4.74
C THR A 306 28.27 6.53 -3.29
N GLN A 307 27.52 5.83 -2.45
CA GLN A 307 27.95 5.49 -1.09
C GLN A 307 28.89 4.28 -1.05
N ILE A 308 29.28 3.71 -2.20
CA ILE A 308 30.17 2.55 -2.25
C ILE A 308 31.61 3.04 -2.02
N ASP A 309 32.09 2.83 -0.79
CA ASP A 309 33.45 3.06 -0.33
C ASP A 309 33.70 2.17 0.90
N TYR A 310 33.97 0.88 0.65
CA TYR A 310 33.91 -0.17 1.67
C TYR A 310 35.10 -1.14 1.61
N PRO A 311 35.52 -1.72 2.75
CA PRO A 311 36.42 -2.86 2.76
C PRO A 311 35.74 -4.07 2.13
N VAL A 312 36.54 -4.89 1.46
CA VAL A 312 36.12 -6.14 0.84
C VAL A 312 36.70 -7.31 1.63
N LEU A 313 35.82 -8.19 2.12
CA LEU A 313 36.20 -9.30 2.99
C LEU A 313 36.12 -10.65 2.28
N TRP A 314 36.92 -11.61 2.76
CA TRP A 314 36.92 -12.96 2.23
C TRP A 314 37.09 -13.98 3.36
N HIS A 315 36.03 -14.75 3.59
CA HIS A 315 36.05 -15.83 4.57
C HIS A 315 36.39 -17.14 3.88
N LYS A 316 37.51 -17.76 4.27
CA LYS A 316 38.00 -19.00 3.64
C LYS A 316 37.05 -20.19 3.85
N GLY A 317 36.25 -20.16 4.92
CA GLY A 317 35.29 -21.21 5.27
C GLY A 317 33.97 -21.16 4.51
N ASP A 318 33.74 -20.15 3.66
CA ASP A 318 32.47 -19.99 2.95
C ASP A 318 32.24 -21.10 1.93
N ASP A 319 30.97 -21.49 1.78
CA ASP A 319 30.50 -22.48 0.83
C ASP A 319 29.11 -22.12 0.27
N MET A 320 28.53 -22.98 -0.56
CA MET A 320 27.21 -22.70 -1.18
C MET A 320 26.09 -22.43 -0.16
N ASN A 321 26.19 -22.94 1.07
CA ASN A 321 25.16 -22.86 2.10
C ASN A 321 25.45 -21.78 3.16
N SER A 322 26.70 -21.33 3.28
CA SER A 322 27.12 -20.37 4.31
C SER A 322 28.04 -19.29 3.74
N GLN A 323 27.69 -18.03 4.00
CA GLN A 323 28.47 -16.85 3.63
C GLN A 323 28.61 -15.97 4.88
N TYR A 324 29.78 -15.99 5.53
CA TYR A 324 29.97 -15.43 6.87
C TYR A 324 29.70 -13.92 6.94
N TYR A 325 30.20 -13.15 5.97
CA TYR A 325 30.04 -11.69 5.93
C TYR A 325 28.70 -11.21 5.35
N LEU A 326 27.75 -12.13 5.15
CA LEU A 326 26.37 -11.75 4.82
C LEU A 326 25.66 -11.07 6.00
N ASP A 327 26.01 -11.43 7.23
CA ASP A 327 25.40 -10.89 8.46
C ASP A 327 26.45 -10.46 9.51
N HIS A 328 27.69 -10.24 9.07
CA HIS A 328 28.79 -9.74 9.90
C HIS A 328 29.47 -8.51 9.27
N ASN A 329 29.81 -7.53 10.11
CA ASN A 329 30.57 -6.34 9.69
C ASN A 329 32.09 -6.61 9.65
N TYR A 330 32.89 -5.60 9.27
CA TYR A 330 34.34 -5.76 9.16
C TYR A 330 35.07 -6.07 10.47
N LYS A 331 34.42 -5.87 11.64
CA LYS A 331 34.92 -6.20 12.98
C LYS A 331 34.51 -7.61 13.44
N ASN A 332 33.86 -8.41 12.58
CA ASN A 332 33.27 -9.72 12.91
C ASN A 332 32.11 -9.64 13.92
N GLU A 333 31.46 -8.48 14.04
CA GLU A 333 30.25 -8.35 14.85
C GLU A 333 29.01 -8.58 13.99
N TYR A 334 27.96 -9.15 14.58
CA TYR A 334 26.68 -9.31 13.90
C TYR A 334 26.12 -7.95 13.46
N ASP A 335 25.81 -7.85 12.17
CA ASP A 335 25.23 -6.67 11.55
C ASP A 335 24.30 -7.06 10.41
N SER A 336 23.04 -6.61 10.46
CA SER A 336 22.07 -6.86 9.40
C SER A 336 22.45 -6.21 8.05
N TYR A 337 23.35 -5.23 8.05
CA TYR A 337 23.91 -4.63 6.83
C TYR A 337 25.03 -5.50 6.21
N GLY A 338 25.58 -6.45 6.98
CA GLY A 338 26.69 -7.31 6.57
C GLY A 338 27.92 -6.52 6.16
N SER A 339 28.68 -7.06 5.21
CA SER A 339 29.81 -6.38 4.57
C SER A 339 29.81 -6.56 3.05
N VAL A 340 30.76 -5.94 2.35
CA VAL A 340 31.09 -6.34 0.97
C VAL A 340 32.03 -7.54 1.05
N PHE A 341 31.70 -8.64 0.38
CA PHE A 341 32.45 -9.88 0.49
C PHE A 341 32.62 -10.62 -0.84
N LEU A 342 33.67 -11.45 -0.94
CA LEU A 342 33.93 -12.30 -2.10
C LEU A 342 33.00 -13.52 -2.13
N ASP A 343 32.55 -13.90 -3.33
CA ASP A 343 31.84 -15.16 -3.54
C ASP A 343 32.70 -16.37 -3.12
N TYR A 344 32.10 -17.37 -2.47
CA TYR A 344 32.80 -18.60 -2.04
C TYR A 344 33.52 -19.34 -3.17
N ARG A 345 33.12 -19.15 -4.44
CA ARG A 345 33.80 -19.76 -5.59
C ARG A 345 35.14 -19.10 -5.91
N CYS A 346 35.42 -17.90 -5.40
CA CYS A 346 36.73 -17.27 -5.44
C CYS A 346 37.68 -17.97 -4.45
N LYS A 347 38.11 -19.19 -4.78
CA LYS A 347 38.90 -20.08 -3.89
C LYS A 347 40.28 -19.51 -3.53
N ASN A 348 40.81 -18.61 -4.36
CA ASN A 348 42.11 -17.98 -4.18
C ASN A 348 41.98 -16.50 -3.78
N GLY A 349 40.86 -16.12 -3.17
CA GLY A 349 40.58 -14.74 -2.80
C GLY A 349 40.48 -13.85 -4.04
N THR A 350 41.26 -12.77 -4.08
CA THR A 350 41.25 -11.80 -5.20
C THR A 350 42.08 -12.25 -6.41
N ASP A 351 42.68 -13.44 -6.37
CA ASP A 351 43.50 -14.01 -7.45
C ASP A 351 42.64 -14.91 -8.36
N CYS A 352 41.65 -14.31 -9.00
CA CYS A 352 40.73 -14.94 -9.93
C CYS A 352 40.59 -14.05 -11.18
N LYS A 353 40.33 -14.66 -12.35
CA LYS A 353 40.14 -13.90 -13.59
C LYS A 353 38.92 -12.96 -13.55
N ASN A 354 37.90 -13.33 -12.78
CA ASN A 354 36.76 -12.49 -12.45
C ASN A 354 36.52 -12.49 -10.94
N VAL A 355 36.76 -11.37 -10.26
CA VAL A 355 36.51 -11.27 -8.82
C VAL A 355 35.03 -10.93 -8.58
N VAL A 356 34.28 -11.88 -8.01
CA VAL A 356 32.84 -11.73 -7.77
C VAL A 356 32.61 -11.26 -6.34
N LEU A 357 31.96 -10.11 -6.20
CA LEU A 357 31.66 -9.44 -4.93
C LEU A 357 30.15 -9.38 -4.70
N HIS A 358 29.74 -9.60 -3.46
CA HIS A 358 28.37 -9.51 -2.99
C HIS A 358 28.26 -8.48 -1.87
N ALA A 359 27.11 -7.82 -1.81
CA ALA A 359 26.68 -7.05 -0.64
C ALA A 359 25.16 -6.87 -0.67
N HIS A 360 24.58 -6.52 0.48
CA HIS A 360 23.14 -6.24 0.56
C HIS A 360 22.75 -5.03 -0.29
N HIS A 361 21.48 -5.03 -0.71
CA HIS A 361 20.81 -3.87 -1.26
C HIS A 361 20.03 -3.21 -0.13
N MET A 362 20.58 -2.13 0.41
CA MET A 362 19.94 -1.40 1.50
C MET A 362 19.08 -0.25 0.96
N ASN A 363 17.90 -0.07 1.56
CA ASN A 363 16.93 0.96 1.14
C ASN A 363 17.44 2.40 1.38
N ASP A 364 18.39 2.59 2.29
CA ASP A 364 19.06 3.87 2.54
C ASP A 364 20.16 4.19 1.51
N GLY A 365 20.39 3.28 0.55
CA GLY A 365 21.38 3.42 -0.51
C GLY A 365 22.78 2.91 -0.15
N SER A 366 23.01 2.52 1.11
CA SER A 366 24.27 1.96 1.55
C SER A 366 24.53 0.56 0.96
N MET A 367 25.74 0.02 1.20
CA MET A 367 26.19 -1.24 0.63
C MET A 367 26.08 -1.20 -0.90
N PHE A 368 25.44 -2.18 -1.56
CA PHE A 368 25.25 -2.18 -3.01
C PHE A 368 23.91 -1.57 -3.45
N GLY A 369 23.19 -0.86 -2.57
CA GLY A 369 21.91 -0.23 -2.92
C GLY A 369 22.02 0.72 -4.12
N ASN A 370 23.11 1.48 -4.23
CA ASN A 370 23.34 2.38 -5.36
C ASN A 370 23.58 1.68 -6.72
N LEU A 371 23.81 0.36 -6.78
CA LEU A 371 23.88 -0.35 -8.06
C LEU A 371 22.54 -0.32 -8.81
N MET A 372 21.42 -0.14 -8.10
CA MET A 372 20.09 0.01 -8.71
C MET A 372 19.96 1.28 -9.54
N ASN A 373 20.82 2.28 -9.31
CA ASN A 373 20.78 3.54 -10.06
C ASN A 373 21.17 3.35 -11.53
N TYR A 374 21.85 2.24 -11.89
CA TYR A 374 22.12 1.90 -13.29
C TYR A 374 20.89 1.40 -14.07
N GLY A 375 19.77 1.10 -13.40
CA GLY A 375 18.52 0.75 -14.08
C GLY A 375 17.70 -0.33 -13.37
N GLY A 376 16.42 -0.40 -13.78
CA GLY A 376 15.45 -1.42 -13.39
C GLY A 376 15.16 -2.35 -14.57
N THR A 377 13.92 -2.31 -15.08
CA THR A 377 13.52 -2.96 -16.34
C THR A 377 14.06 -2.25 -17.59
N THR A 378 14.55 -1.01 -17.43
CA THR A 378 15.29 -0.25 -18.43
C THR A 378 16.60 0.27 -17.82
N GLY A 379 17.62 0.43 -18.64
CA GLY A 379 18.90 1.02 -18.22
C GLY A 379 18.79 2.52 -17.95
N ASN A 380 19.63 3.03 -17.05
CA ASN A 380 19.80 4.45 -16.77
C ASN A 380 21.11 4.96 -17.39
N LEU A 381 21.01 5.46 -18.61
CA LEU A 381 22.17 5.93 -19.37
C LEU A 381 22.85 7.14 -18.72
N GLU A 382 22.07 8.07 -18.15
CA GLU A 382 22.60 9.27 -17.52
C GLU A 382 23.47 8.95 -16.29
N PHE A 383 23.04 7.96 -15.49
CA PHE A 383 23.81 7.52 -14.33
C PHE A 383 25.11 6.84 -14.77
N TYR A 384 25.05 5.92 -15.75
CA TYR A 384 26.25 5.31 -16.31
C TYR A 384 27.24 6.34 -16.86
N GLN A 385 26.76 7.37 -17.58
CA GLN A 385 27.62 8.43 -18.11
C GLN A 385 28.35 9.21 -17.00
N LYS A 386 27.74 9.33 -15.82
CA LYS A 386 28.34 10.00 -14.65
C LYS A 386 29.27 9.08 -13.85
N VAL A 387 29.02 7.77 -13.88
CA VAL A 387 29.68 6.74 -13.07
C VAL A 387 30.06 5.53 -13.95
N PRO A 388 31.03 5.63 -14.88
CA PRO A 388 31.41 4.53 -15.77
C PRO A 388 32.57 3.65 -15.23
N LEU A 389 33.12 4.01 -14.07
CA LEU A 389 34.33 3.44 -13.49
C LEU A 389 34.07 2.91 -12.07
N ILE A 390 34.81 1.87 -11.71
CA ILE A 390 34.87 1.28 -10.38
C ILE A 390 36.34 1.19 -9.98
N GLU A 391 36.66 1.54 -8.75
CA GLU A 391 37.99 1.36 -8.16
C GLU A 391 37.94 0.15 -7.23
N PHE A 392 38.85 -0.80 -7.44
CA PHE A 392 39.01 -1.96 -6.60
C PHE A 392 40.50 -2.17 -6.34
N ASP A 393 40.91 -1.85 -5.13
CA ASP A 393 42.29 -1.93 -4.69
C ASP A 393 42.49 -3.17 -3.82
N THR A 394 43.69 -3.74 -3.90
CA THR A 394 44.11 -4.89 -3.09
C THR A 394 45.46 -4.56 -2.45
N PRO A 395 45.89 -5.30 -1.40
CA PRO A 395 47.24 -5.14 -0.85
C PRO A 395 48.37 -5.32 -1.89
N LYS A 396 48.09 -5.99 -3.01
CA LYS A 396 49.08 -6.25 -4.08
C LYS A 396 49.12 -5.14 -5.12
N ALA A 397 47.99 -4.55 -5.46
CA ALA A 397 47.87 -3.59 -6.55
C ALA A 397 46.57 -2.79 -6.46
N ASN A 398 46.66 -1.53 -6.89
CA ASN A 398 45.51 -0.66 -7.12
C ASN A 398 44.91 -0.95 -8.51
N GLY A 399 43.60 -0.83 -8.63
CA GLY A 399 42.89 -1.25 -9.83
C GLY A 399 41.71 -0.36 -10.17
N LYS A 400 41.69 0.14 -11.41
CA LYS A 400 40.49 0.80 -11.98
C LYS A 400 39.85 -0.09 -13.01
N TYR A 401 38.52 -0.10 -13.04
CA TYR A 401 37.72 -1.02 -13.83
C TYR A 401 36.65 -0.24 -14.59
N LYS A 402 36.61 -0.39 -15.91
CA LYS A 402 35.58 0.22 -16.78
C LYS A 402 34.37 -0.70 -16.86
N ILE A 403 33.18 -0.20 -16.59
CA ILE A 403 31.95 -0.99 -16.64
C ILE A 403 31.69 -1.47 -18.07
N ILE A 404 31.48 -2.77 -18.23
CA ILE A 404 31.23 -3.43 -19.52
C ILE A 404 29.80 -3.94 -19.66
N SER A 405 29.11 -4.17 -18.54
CA SER A 405 27.73 -4.64 -18.53
C SER A 405 27.03 -4.30 -17.22
N VAL A 406 25.73 -3.98 -17.31
CA VAL A 406 24.81 -3.90 -16.17
C VAL A 406 23.58 -4.70 -16.56
N PHE A 407 23.22 -5.74 -15.81
CA PHE A 407 22.06 -6.57 -16.16
C PHE A 407 21.30 -7.08 -14.94
N LYS A 408 20.10 -7.60 -15.20
CA LYS A 408 19.27 -8.28 -14.21
C LYS A 408 19.22 -9.77 -14.51
N THR A 409 19.24 -10.59 -13.47
CA THR A 409 19.17 -12.05 -13.62
C THR A 409 18.34 -12.70 -12.53
N ASN A 410 17.75 -13.86 -12.85
CA ASN A 410 17.02 -14.68 -11.89
C ASN A 410 17.97 -15.53 -11.06
N THR A 411 17.52 -15.99 -9.90
CA THR A 411 18.13 -17.14 -9.20
C THR A 411 17.16 -18.31 -9.04
N LEU A 412 15.87 -18.12 -9.36
CA LEU A 412 14.86 -19.17 -9.35
C LEU A 412 14.76 -19.84 -10.72
N SER A 413 14.80 -21.18 -10.75
CA SER A 413 14.61 -21.98 -11.97
C SER A 413 13.21 -21.80 -12.58
N SER A 414 12.20 -21.49 -11.77
CA SER A 414 10.85 -21.14 -12.24
C SER A 414 10.80 -19.87 -13.09
N HIS A 415 11.84 -19.03 -13.04
CA HIS A 415 11.97 -17.82 -13.86
C HIS A 415 12.70 -18.04 -15.18
N GLY A 416 13.07 -19.29 -15.48
CA GLY A 416 13.78 -19.70 -16.68
C GLY A 416 15.19 -20.20 -16.39
N GLU A 417 15.91 -20.48 -17.48
CA GLU A 417 17.31 -20.89 -17.46
C GLU A 417 18.17 -19.89 -16.67
N PHE A 418 18.90 -20.40 -15.67
CA PHE A 418 19.81 -19.60 -14.86
C PHE A 418 21.10 -19.33 -15.62
N PHE A 419 21.45 -18.06 -15.80
CA PHE A 419 22.79 -17.67 -16.27
C PHE A 419 23.75 -17.61 -15.08
N ASN A 420 24.70 -18.55 -15.02
CA ASN A 420 25.72 -18.54 -13.99
C ASN A 420 26.76 -17.42 -14.25
N TYR A 421 26.49 -16.23 -13.73
CA TYR A 421 27.38 -15.07 -13.84
C TYR A 421 28.52 -15.07 -12.81
N MET A 422 28.43 -15.92 -11.79
CA MET A 422 29.32 -15.97 -10.64
C MET A 422 30.45 -16.98 -10.86
N ILE A 423 31.15 -16.83 -12.00
CA ILE A 423 32.29 -17.67 -12.39
C ILE A 423 33.56 -16.86 -12.13
N GLY A 424 34.46 -17.39 -11.31
CA GLY A 424 35.73 -16.74 -10.97
C GLY A 424 36.88 -17.06 -11.93
N ASP A 425 36.98 -18.32 -12.31
CA ASP A 425 38.05 -18.83 -13.18
C ASP A 425 37.46 -19.62 -14.36
N PHE A 426 38.21 -19.65 -15.46
CA PHE A 426 37.74 -20.17 -16.75
C PHE A 426 38.66 -21.28 -17.23
N GLN A 427 38.10 -22.25 -17.95
CA GLN A 427 38.88 -23.39 -18.46
C GLN A 427 39.97 -22.96 -19.43
N ASN A 428 39.67 -21.95 -20.26
CA ASN A 428 40.55 -21.38 -21.27
C ASN A 428 39.98 -20.06 -21.80
N GLU A 429 40.69 -19.43 -22.74
CA GLU A 429 40.30 -18.13 -23.33
C GLU A 429 38.96 -18.19 -24.05
N LYS A 430 38.63 -19.30 -24.72
CA LYS A 430 37.32 -19.47 -25.38
C LYS A 430 36.17 -19.49 -24.39
N ASP A 431 36.33 -20.18 -23.27
CA ASP A 431 35.36 -20.21 -22.18
C ASP A 431 35.13 -18.80 -21.59
N PHE A 432 36.23 -18.08 -21.33
CA PHE A 432 36.18 -16.70 -20.87
C PHE A 432 35.47 -15.76 -21.84
N MET A 433 35.79 -15.83 -23.14
CA MET A 433 35.15 -14.95 -24.13
C MET A 433 33.67 -15.30 -24.35
N ASN A 434 33.27 -16.57 -24.19
CA ASN A 434 31.87 -16.97 -24.16
C ASN A 434 31.12 -16.41 -22.93
N TYR A 435 31.79 -16.36 -21.77
CA TYR A 435 31.25 -15.68 -20.58
C TYR A 435 31.06 -14.19 -20.83
N VAL A 436 32.08 -13.49 -21.35
CA VAL A 436 32.00 -12.07 -21.68
C VAL A 436 30.87 -11.79 -22.67
N TYR A 437 30.73 -12.60 -23.72
CA TYR A 437 29.61 -12.50 -24.65
C TYR A 437 28.25 -12.60 -23.93
N ASN A 438 28.07 -13.61 -23.08
CA ASN A 438 26.84 -13.80 -22.32
C ASN A 438 26.52 -12.63 -21.38
N VAL A 439 27.54 -12.04 -20.75
CA VAL A 439 27.41 -10.84 -19.92
C VAL A 439 27.00 -9.63 -20.77
N ARG A 440 27.58 -9.47 -21.97
CA ARG A 440 27.34 -8.32 -22.85
C ARG A 440 25.93 -8.30 -23.43
N ILE A 441 25.44 -9.43 -23.94
CA ILE A 441 24.09 -9.50 -24.54
C ILE A 441 22.97 -9.26 -23.51
N ARG A 442 23.26 -9.44 -22.22
CA ARG A 442 22.32 -9.18 -21.11
C ARG A 442 22.35 -7.74 -20.63
N SER A 443 23.38 -6.98 -21.01
CA SER A 443 23.55 -5.60 -20.55
C SER A 443 22.37 -4.73 -20.96
N LEU A 444 21.84 -3.94 -20.03
CA LEU A 444 20.86 -2.88 -20.27
C LEU A 444 21.46 -1.69 -21.02
N ILE A 445 22.79 -1.57 -21.02
CA ILE A 445 23.55 -0.45 -21.59
C ILE A 445 24.63 -1.01 -22.51
N ASN A 446 24.70 -0.48 -23.74
CA ASN A 446 25.82 -0.73 -24.65
C ASN A 446 27.03 0.08 -24.18
N CYS A 447 27.89 -0.52 -23.36
CA CYS A 447 29.08 0.14 -22.82
C CYS A 447 30.23 0.16 -23.86
N PRO A 448 30.75 1.34 -24.25
CA PRO A 448 31.78 1.51 -25.29
C PRO A 448 33.20 1.22 -24.75
N VAL A 449 33.38 0.01 -24.24
CA VAL A 449 34.62 -0.50 -23.66
C VAL A 449 34.96 -1.79 -24.39
N THR A 450 36.22 -2.01 -24.77
CA THR A 450 36.64 -3.27 -25.39
C THR A 450 37.04 -4.31 -24.34
N VAL A 451 36.89 -5.60 -24.65
CA VAL A 451 37.30 -6.72 -23.79
C VAL A 451 37.91 -7.82 -24.64
N ASN A 452 39.07 -8.32 -24.22
CA ASN A 452 39.86 -9.37 -24.87
C ASN A 452 40.20 -10.50 -23.90
N GLU A 453 40.74 -11.59 -24.47
CA GLU A 453 41.08 -12.83 -23.79
C GLU A 453 41.98 -12.69 -22.55
N ASP A 454 42.86 -11.69 -22.51
CA ASP A 454 43.82 -11.47 -21.43
C ASP A 454 43.32 -10.51 -20.34
N ASP A 455 42.13 -9.92 -20.50
CA ASP A 455 41.60 -8.95 -19.55
C ASP A 455 41.08 -9.64 -18.26
N GLU A 456 41.13 -8.90 -17.15
CA GLU A 456 40.59 -9.28 -15.84
C GLU A 456 39.29 -8.53 -15.55
N LEU A 457 38.37 -9.18 -14.83
CA LEU A 457 37.05 -8.64 -14.52
C LEU A 457 36.81 -8.52 -13.01
N ILE A 458 35.89 -7.63 -12.65
CA ILE A 458 35.18 -7.64 -11.37
C ILE A 458 33.69 -7.71 -11.65
N THR A 459 32.96 -8.39 -10.77
CA THR A 459 31.51 -8.53 -10.83
C THR A 459 30.91 -8.14 -9.50
N LEU A 460 30.07 -7.10 -9.46
CA LEU A 460 29.30 -6.71 -8.28
C LEU A 460 27.89 -7.26 -8.40
N SER A 461 27.39 -7.95 -7.36
CA SER A 461 26.07 -8.56 -7.35
C SER A 461 25.27 -8.21 -6.11
N THR A 462 24.00 -7.84 -6.29
CA THR A 462 23.09 -7.56 -5.18
C THR A 462 21.65 -7.94 -5.51
N CYS A 463 20.78 -8.05 -4.48
CA CYS A 463 19.35 -8.29 -4.63
C CYS A 463 18.67 -7.21 -5.47
N SER A 464 17.75 -7.62 -6.33
CA SER A 464 16.85 -6.69 -7.04
C SER A 464 15.41 -7.18 -6.98
N TYR A 465 14.46 -6.25 -7.10
CA TYR A 465 13.06 -6.48 -6.73
C TYR A 465 12.08 -6.33 -7.91
N GLU A 466 12.57 -6.35 -9.15
CA GLU A 466 11.71 -6.42 -10.34
C GLU A 466 10.89 -7.72 -10.37
N TYR A 467 11.49 -8.82 -9.90
CA TYR A 467 10.83 -10.09 -9.63
C TYR A 467 11.43 -10.73 -8.38
N THR A 468 10.73 -11.70 -7.79
CA THR A 468 11.21 -12.43 -6.61
C THR A 468 12.58 -13.06 -6.87
N ASN A 469 13.54 -12.85 -5.95
CA ASN A 469 14.89 -13.40 -6.02
C ASN A 469 15.64 -13.05 -7.31
N PHE A 470 15.47 -11.81 -7.80
CA PHE A 470 16.34 -11.28 -8.84
C PHE A 470 17.62 -10.69 -8.26
N ARG A 471 18.58 -10.48 -9.15
CA ARG A 471 19.87 -9.87 -8.87
C ARG A 471 20.15 -8.77 -9.90
N THR A 472 20.72 -7.66 -9.44
CA THR A 472 21.43 -6.69 -10.27
C THR A 472 22.89 -7.06 -10.30
N VAL A 473 23.46 -7.15 -11.50
CA VAL A 473 24.86 -7.52 -11.71
C VAL A 473 25.53 -6.43 -12.53
N VAL A 474 26.63 -5.89 -12.01
CA VAL A 474 27.51 -4.94 -12.71
C VAL A 474 28.85 -5.62 -12.94
N VAL A 475 29.26 -5.72 -14.21
CA VAL A 475 30.54 -6.31 -14.58
C VAL A 475 31.43 -5.21 -15.14
N ALA A 476 32.66 -5.13 -14.66
CA ALA A 476 33.65 -4.16 -15.10
C ALA A 476 34.98 -4.83 -15.39
N ARG A 477 35.72 -4.27 -16.35
CA ARG A 477 36.99 -4.81 -16.84
C ARG A 477 38.14 -3.89 -16.45
N LYS A 478 39.19 -4.47 -15.88
CA LYS A 478 40.39 -3.76 -15.39
C LYS A 478 41.03 -2.98 -16.52
N VAL A 479 41.41 -1.73 -16.25
CA VAL A 479 42.15 -0.87 -17.20
C VAL A 479 43.49 -1.53 -17.51
N ARG A 480 43.82 -1.66 -18.79
CA ARG A 480 45.08 -2.27 -19.25
C ARG A 480 46.24 -1.35 -18.91
N ILE A 481 47.43 -1.92 -18.75
CA ILE A 481 48.66 -1.15 -18.55
C ILE A 481 48.86 -0.21 -19.75
N GLY A 482 48.97 1.10 -19.48
CA GLY A 482 49.11 2.15 -20.50
C GLY A 482 47.80 2.60 -21.17
N GLU A 483 46.65 1.99 -20.84
CA GLU A 483 45.35 2.46 -21.32
C GLU A 483 44.84 3.64 -20.48
N SER A 484 44.25 4.65 -21.13
CA SER A 484 43.57 5.74 -20.43
C SER A 484 42.39 5.22 -19.61
N GLU A 485 42.21 5.73 -18.39
CA GLU A 485 41.07 5.41 -17.53
C GLU A 485 39.75 5.97 -18.06
N LYS A 486 39.79 6.99 -18.93
CA LYS A 486 38.58 7.66 -19.44
C LYS A 486 37.73 6.71 -20.31
N VAL A 487 36.41 6.79 -20.13
CA VAL A 487 35.42 6.10 -20.96
C VAL A 487 34.77 7.12 -21.89
N ASP A 488 34.66 6.80 -23.18
CA ASP A 488 33.93 7.64 -24.15
C ASP A 488 32.41 7.42 -23.99
N VAL A 489 31.87 7.92 -22.87
CA VAL A 489 30.48 7.69 -22.46
C VAL A 489 29.43 8.24 -23.44
N LYS A 490 29.83 9.11 -24.38
CA LYS A 490 28.96 9.61 -25.46
C LYS A 490 28.60 8.52 -26.47
N LYS A 491 29.42 7.47 -26.60
CA LYS A 491 29.15 6.30 -27.43
C LYS A 491 28.25 5.26 -26.74
N ALA A 492 27.93 5.47 -25.46
CA ALA A 492 27.04 4.57 -24.74
C ALA A 492 25.59 4.80 -25.15
N SER A 493 24.80 3.73 -25.22
CA SER A 493 23.38 3.79 -25.54
C SER A 493 22.60 2.74 -24.76
N LEU A 494 21.29 2.91 -24.63
CA LEU A 494 20.43 1.86 -24.06
C LEU A 494 20.37 0.65 -25.00
N ASN A 495 20.43 -0.54 -24.43
CA ASN A 495 20.29 -1.78 -25.17
C ASN A 495 18.84 -2.28 -25.12
N SER A 496 18.06 -2.02 -26.17
CA SER A 496 16.70 -2.54 -26.30
C SER A 496 16.64 -4.05 -26.57
N GLY A 497 17.75 -4.67 -26.99
CA GLY A 497 17.89 -6.10 -27.26
C GLY A 497 18.47 -6.91 -26.10
N ALA A 498 18.49 -6.35 -24.89
CA ALA A 498 19.04 -7.04 -23.71
C ALA A 498 18.34 -8.37 -23.45
N VAL A 499 19.10 -9.44 -23.26
CA VAL A 499 18.55 -10.76 -22.94
C VAL A 499 18.15 -10.82 -21.47
N TRP A 500 16.85 -10.92 -21.22
CA TRP A 500 16.30 -11.13 -19.88
C TRP A 500 16.08 -12.61 -19.52
N PRO A 501 15.87 -12.93 -18.23
CA PRO A 501 15.28 -14.19 -17.79
C PRO A 501 13.88 -14.42 -18.40
N GLN A 502 13.45 -15.67 -18.52
CA GLN A 502 12.21 -16.03 -19.21
C GLN A 502 10.96 -15.36 -18.63
N VAL A 503 10.91 -15.20 -17.30
CA VAL A 503 9.78 -14.55 -16.58
C VAL A 503 9.48 -13.13 -17.08
N TYR A 504 10.49 -12.40 -17.57
CA TYR A 504 10.31 -11.07 -18.14
C TYR A 504 9.42 -11.12 -19.37
N TYR A 505 9.73 -11.99 -20.35
CA TYR A 505 8.93 -12.14 -21.57
C TYR A 505 7.54 -12.70 -21.28
N SER A 506 7.43 -13.60 -20.29
CA SER A 506 6.14 -14.13 -19.86
C SER A 506 5.22 -13.08 -19.24
N SER A 507 5.77 -12.00 -18.67
CA SER A 507 4.99 -10.95 -18.00
C SER A 507 4.81 -9.69 -18.85
N MET A 508 5.83 -9.28 -19.59
CA MET A 508 5.84 -8.06 -20.42
C MET A 508 5.48 -8.32 -21.90
N GLY A 509 5.38 -9.59 -22.30
CA GLY A 509 5.22 -9.99 -23.71
C GLY A 509 6.55 -9.98 -24.49
N GLY A 510 6.51 -10.54 -25.70
CA GLY A 510 7.68 -10.69 -26.58
C GLY A 510 8.33 -12.07 -26.54
N THR A 511 9.40 -12.24 -27.31
CA THR A 511 10.13 -13.51 -27.45
C THR A 511 11.56 -13.34 -26.98
N ARG A 512 12.04 -14.24 -26.11
CA ARG A 512 13.43 -14.25 -25.66
C ARG A 512 14.37 -14.40 -26.87
N PRO A 513 15.35 -13.49 -27.06
CA PRO A 513 16.33 -13.62 -28.13
C PRO A 513 17.09 -14.94 -28.03
N LYS A 514 17.41 -15.52 -29.19
CA LYS A 514 18.26 -16.72 -29.25
C LYS A 514 19.68 -16.35 -28.83
N VAL A 515 20.18 -17.00 -27.79
CA VAL A 515 21.57 -16.87 -27.33
C VAL A 515 22.44 -17.89 -28.07
N THR A 516 23.53 -17.43 -28.66
CA THR A 516 24.53 -18.26 -29.37
C THR A 516 25.82 -18.30 -28.56
N ASP A 517 26.98 -18.01 -29.16
CA ASP A 517 28.29 -18.01 -28.53
C ASP A 517 29.19 -16.93 -29.16
N PHE A 518 30.30 -16.62 -28.49
CA PHE A 518 31.21 -15.57 -28.93
C PHE A 518 31.77 -15.84 -30.34
N THR A 519 32.18 -17.08 -30.62
CA THR A 519 32.81 -17.45 -31.90
C THR A 519 31.82 -17.27 -33.06
N THR A 520 30.60 -17.77 -32.90
CA THR A 520 29.53 -17.63 -33.89
C THR A 520 29.22 -16.16 -34.20
N GLU A 521 29.03 -15.32 -33.17
CA GLU A 521 28.68 -13.90 -33.35
C GLU A 521 29.86 -13.05 -33.84
N TYR A 522 31.09 -13.40 -33.45
CA TYR A 522 32.28 -12.76 -33.97
C TYR A 522 32.46 -13.02 -35.47
N LEU A 523 32.33 -14.28 -35.90
CA LEU A 523 32.40 -14.66 -37.32
C LEU A 523 31.27 -14.02 -38.14
N ALA A 524 30.09 -13.84 -37.55
CA ALA A 524 28.97 -13.11 -38.13
C ALA A 524 29.16 -11.58 -38.16
N LYS A 525 30.28 -11.04 -37.62
CA LYS A 525 30.58 -9.60 -37.50
C LYS A 525 29.59 -8.80 -36.65
N ASN A 526 28.91 -9.47 -35.70
CA ASN A 526 27.95 -8.82 -34.79
C ASN A 526 28.62 -8.25 -33.53
N ILE A 527 29.88 -8.62 -33.25
CA ILE A 527 30.63 -8.16 -32.07
C ILE A 527 31.47 -6.92 -32.42
N LYS A 528 31.11 -5.78 -31.84
CA LYS A 528 31.82 -4.48 -32.03
C LYS A 528 32.77 -4.11 -30.88
N TRP A 529 32.73 -4.85 -29.77
CA TRP A 529 33.46 -4.56 -28.53
C TRP A 529 34.72 -5.43 -28.37
N TYR A 530 35.07 -6.25 -29.36
CA TYR A 530 36.28 -7.06 -29.36
C TYR A 530 37.32 -6.47 -30.32
N ASP A 531 38.53 -6.24 -29.84
CA ASP A 531 39.67 -5.70 -30.63
C ASP A 531 40.90 -6.62 -30.59
N GLY A 532 40.77 -7.84 -30.05
CA GLY A 532 41.83 -8.84 -29.96
C GLY A 532 42.10 -9.61 -31.26
N LYS A 533 43.00 -10.61 -31.18
CA LYS A 533 43.53 -11.34 -32.35
C LYS A 533 42.80 -12.65 -32.69
N PHE A 534 41.75 -13.01 -31.95
CA PHE A 534 40.93 -14.21 -32.12
C PHE A 534 41.73 -15.53 -32.25
N ARG A 535 42.74 -15.71 -31.38
CA ARG A 535 43.70 -16.84 -31.47
C ARG A 535 43.23 -18.14 -30.80
N PHE A 536 42.12 -18.10 -30.06
CA PHE A 536 41.62 -19.21 -29.23
C PHE A 536 40.52 -20.06 -29.85
N LYS A 537 40.16 -19.83 -31.12
CA LYS A 537 39.00 -20.48 -31.78
C LYS A 537 38.99 -22.01 -31.69
N ASP A 538 40.18 -22.62 -31.72
CA ASP A 538 40.40 -24.07 -31.77
C ASP A 538 40.44 -24.72 -30.37
N GLN A 539 40.39 -23.92 -29.30
CA GLN A 539 40.29 -24.43 -27.93
C GLN A 539 38.91 -25.13 -27.75
N LYS A 540 38.89 -26.22 -26.99
CA LYS A 540 37.67 -26.94 -26.61
C LYS A 540 37.30 -26.58 -25.18
N VAL A 541 36.03 -26.30 -24.95
CA VAL A 541 35.46 -26.12 -23.61
C VAL A 541 34.76 -27.43 -23.25
N GLN A 542 35.18 -28.05 -22.16
CA GLN A 542 34.49 -29.23 -21.63
C GLN A 542 33.18 -28.76 -21.00
N VAL A 543 32.08 -29.43 -21.30
CA VAL A 543 30.82 -29.24 -20.55
C VAL A 543 31.05 -29.86 -19.18
N THR A 544 31.65 -29.10 -18.26
CA THR A 544 31.59 -29.43 -16.85
C THR A 544 30.18 -29.09 -16.41
N ASP A 545 29.40 -30.09 -16.00
CA ASP A 545 28.06 -29.93 -15.47
C ASP A 545 28.09 -29.03 -14.23
N GLY A 546 28.09 -27.71 -14.45
CA GLY A 546 27.77 -26.68 -13.48
C GLY A 546 26.26 -26.52 -13.30
N HIS A 547 25.47 -27.50 -13.76
CA HIS A 547 24.11 -27.71 -13.29
C HIS A 547 24.21 -28.31 -11.88
N GLY A 548 24.08 -27.45 -10.87
CA GLY A 548 23.76 -27.87 -9.52
C GLY A 548 22.38 -28.54 -9.49
N THR A 549 22.31 -29.78 -9.94
CA THR A 549 21.23 -30.73 -9.67
C THR A 549 21.74 -31.75 -8.68
N THR A 550 21.74 -31.38 -7.40
CA THR A 550 21.78 -32.35 -6.30
C THR A 550 20.34 -32.62 -5.86
N ALA A 551 19.79 -33.76 -6.29
CA ALA A 551 18.83 -34.50 -5.49
C ALA A 551 19.59 -35.59 -4.71
N PRO A 552 19.17 -35.97 -3.50
CA PRO A 552 20.00 -36.75 -2.56
C PRO A 552 20.21 -38.21 -3.02
N PRO A 553 21.30 -38.88 -2.61
CA PRO A 553 21.56 -40.26 -2.98
C PRO A 553 20.60 -41.19 -2.24
N THR A 554 19.75 -41.90 -2.99
CA THR A 554 19.02 -43.07 -2.48
C THR A 554 20.00 -44.22 -2.24
N THR A 555 20.13 -44.60 -0.98
CA THR A 555 20.78 -45.82 -0.51
C THR A 555 20.24 -47.07 -1.19
N LYS A 556 21.14 -47.89 -1.75
CA LYS A 556 20.89 -49.28 -2.11
C LYS A 556 20.82 -50.15 -0.85
N ALA A 557 19.77 -50.96 -0.75
CA ALA A 557 19.66 -52.28 -0.11
C ALA A 557 18.23 -52.77 -0.39
N ALA A 558 17.87 -54.02 -0.65
CA ALA A 558 18.57 -55.27 -0.91
C ALA A 558 17.54 -56.21 -1.59
N THR A 559 18.05 -57.18 -2.33
CA THR A 559 17.36 -58.19 -3.14
C THR A 559 16.66 -59.28 -2.30
N THR A 560 15.45 -59.71 -2.71
CA THR A 560 14.84 -61.06 -2.55
C THR A 560 13.42 -61.01 -3.14
N SER A 561 12.80 -61.99 -3.82
CA SER A 561 13.15 -63.26 -4.47
C SER A 561 11.83 -63.90 -4.95
N GLY A 562 11.83 -64.61 -6.09
CA GLY A 562 10.83 -65.65 -6.45
C GLY A 562 9.69 -65.21 -7.39
N SER A 563 9.64 -65.63 -8.67
CA SER A 563 9.17 -66.93 -9.24
C SER A 563 7.63 -67.02 -9.29
N THR A 564 6.87 -67.44 -10.33
CA THR A 564 7.07 -68.20 -11.59
C THR A 564 5.81 -68.07 -12.48
N SER A 565 5.95 -68.37 -13.79
CA SER A 565 4.94 -68.96 -14.73
C SER A 565 3.79 -68.06 -15.24
N GLY A 566 3.39 -68.02 -16.51
CA GLY A 566 3.77 -68.73 -17.74
C GLY A 566 2.62 -68.67 -18.78
N SER A 567 2.94 -68.39 -20.05
CA SER A 567 2.17 -68.61 -21.31
C SER A 567 0.79 -67.92 -21.48
N THR A 568 0.37 -67.31 -22.61
CA THR A 568 0.38 -67.72 -24.03
C THR A 568 -0.12 -66.53 -24.90
N GLY A 569 0.25 -66.43 -26.19
CA GLY A 569 -0.66 -65.85 -27.23
C GLY A 569 -0.28 -64.57 -28.01
N SER A 570 0.36 -64.79 -29.16
CA SER A 570 0.41 -64.08 -30.47
C SER A 570 -0.12 -62.64 -30.72
N SER A 571 0.76 -61.89 -31.41
CA SER A 571 0.59 -60.91 -32.52
C SER A 571 -0.26 -59.64 -32.35
N THR A 572 0.40 -58.45 -32.37
CA THR A 572 0.27 -57.41 -33.42
C THR A 572 1.24 -56.23 -33.16
N ALA A 573 1.60 -55.53 -34.23
CA ALA A 573 2.57 -54.43 -34.25
C ALA A 573 2.20 -53.24 -33.34
N GLY A 574 3.19 -52.65 -32.67
CA GLY A 574 3.00 -51.47 -31.81
C GLY A 574 4.30 -50.75 -31.47
N THR A 575 4.56 -49.69 -32.22
CA THR A 575 5.29 -48.45 -31.93
C THR A 575 6.03 -48.32 -30.58
N ARG A 576 7.32 -48.00 -30.69
CA ARG A 576 8.24 -47.57 -29.63
C ARG A 576 7.63 -46.41 -28.81
N SER A 577 7.32 -46.68 -27.53
CA SER A 577 6.81 -45.68 -26.57
C SER A 577 7.92 -44.71 -26.16
N THR A 578 7.75 -43.43 -26.52
CA THR A 578 8.44 -42.29 -25.93
C THR A 578 7.58 -41.78 -24.77
N THR A 579 7.91 -42.18 -23.54
CA THR A 579 7.25 -41.63 -22.36
C THR A 579 7.70 -40.18 -22.16
N LYS A 580 6.85 -39.24 -22.63
CA LYS A 580 6.97 -37.81 -22.32
C LYS A 580 7.00 -37.61 -20.79
N PRO A 581 7.86 -36.74 -20.25
CA PRO A 581 7.82 -36.39 -18.83
C PRO A 581 6.48 -35.75 -18.49
N VAL A 582 5.76 -36.33 -17.54
CA VAL A 582 4.48 -35.84 -17.05
C VAL A 582 4.75 -34.74 -16.00
N VAL A 583 4.31 -33.51 -16.30
CA VAL A 583 4.47 -32.36 -15.40
C VAL A 583 3.31 -32.34 -14.40
N TYR A 584 3.61 -32.17 -13.12
CA TYR A 584 2.60 -32.07 -12.05
C TYR A 584 2.55 -30.66 -11.46
N CYS A 585 1.34 -30.17 -11.22
CA CYS A 585 1.03 -28.93 -10.54
C CYS A 585 0.49 -29.22 -9.13
N THR A 586 0.85 -28.40 -8.15
CA THR A 586 0.37 -28.52 -6.77
C THR A 586 -0.88 -27.66 -6.58
N VAL A 587 -1.98 -28.28 -6.16
CA VAL A 587 -3.25 -27.60 -5.84
C VAL A 587 -3.48 -27.68 -4.34
N LYS A 588 -3.54 -26.53 -3.68
CA LYS A 588 -3.76 -26.40 -2.25
C LYS A 588 -5.10 -25.72 -1.98
N PHE A 589 -6.01 -26.41 -1.30
CA PHE A 589 -7.25 -25.82 -0.81
C PHE A 589 -7.03 -25.30 0.61
N ILE A 590 -7.43 -24.05 0.86
CA ILE A 590 -7.31 -23.39 2.17
C ILE A 590 -8.69 -22.99 2.70
N ASN A 591 -8.82 -22.80 4.00
CA ASN A 591 -10.04 -22.38 4.67
C ASN A 591 -10.14 -20.84 4.77
N TYR A 592 -11.24 -20.33 5.30
CA TYR A 592 -11.49 -18.88 5.43
C TYR A 592 -10.46 -18.14 6.31
N ASP A 593 -9.77 -18.85 7.18
CA ASP A 593 -8.72 -18.36 8.09
C ASP A 593 -7.29 -18.61 7.55
N GLY A 594 -7.17 -19.14 6.34
CA GLY A 594 -5.90 -19.49 5.72
C GLY A 594 -5.33 -20.87 6.11
N SER A 595 -5.99 -21.61 7.01
CA SER A 595 -5.58 -22.98 7.36
C SER A 595 -5.73 -23.93 6.16
N LYS A 596 -4.84 -24.92 6.05
CA LYS A 596 -4.84 -25.88 4.93
C LYS A 596 -5.97 -26.91 5.11
N ILE A 597 -6.83 -27.04 4.09
CA ILE A 597 -7.88 -28.08 4.02
C ILE A 597 -7.32 -29.35 3.37
N SER A 598 -6.71 -29.20 2.19
CA SER A 598 -6.11 -30.33 1.46
C SER A 598 -5.06 -29.85 0.46
N GLU A 599 -4.18 -30.76 0.06
CA GLU A 599 -3.15 -30.49 -0.94
C GLU A 599 -2.97 -31.74 -1.80
N GLN A 600 -2.82 -31.55 -3.11
CA GLN A 600 -2.67 -32.64 -4.06
C GLN A 600 -1.78 -32.23 -5.24
N LYS A 601 -1.07 -33.21 -5.80
CA LYS A 601 -0.35 -33.07 -7.07
C LYS A 601 -1.27 -33.53 -8.20
N VAL A 602 -1.53 -32.64 -9.15
CA VAL A 602 -2.41 -32.85 -10.30
C VAL A 602 -1.56 -32.77 -11.56
N GLU A 603 -1.68 -33.75 -12.45
CA GLU A 603 -1.00 -33.70 -13.75
C GLU A 603 -1.46 -32.48 -14.56
N TYR A 604 -0.53 -31.84 -15.26
CA TYR A 604 -0.78 -30.64 -16.06
C TYR A 604 -1.93 -30.85 -17.05
N GLY A 605 -2.94 -29.98 -16.96
CA GLY A 605 -4.15 -30.02 -17.77
C GLY A 605 -5.26 -30.93 -17.23
N LYS A 606 -5.06 -31.66 -16.13
CA LYS A 606 -6.09 -32.47 -15.46
C LYS A 606 -6.83 -31.68 -14.37
N ALA A 607 -7.98 -32.20 -13.94
CA ALA A 607 -8.79 -31.61 -12.88
C ALA A 607 -8.28 -31.98 -11.48
N ALA A 608 -8.36 -31.04 -10.53
CA ALA A 608 -8.13 -31.34 -9.11
C ALA A 608 -9.37 -31.99 -8.47
N LYS A 609 -9.17 -32.88 -7.49
CA LYS A 609 -10.27 -33.46 -6.72
C LYS A 609 -10.83 -32.43 -5.73
N LYS A 610 -12.12 -32.12 -5.82
CA LYS A 610 -12.83 -31.23 -4.90
C LYS A 610 -12.78 -31.78 -3.46
N PRO A 611 -12.35 -31.01 -2.44
CA PRO A 611 -12.43 -31.42 -1.04
C PRO A 611 -13.83 -31.22 -0.46
N LYS A 612 -14.04 -31.64 0.79
CA LYS A 612 -15.30 -31.40 1.52
C LYS A 612 -15.55 -29.89 1.63
N ASP A 613 -16.81 -29.47 1.47
CA ASP A 613 -17.19 -28.06 1.53
C ASP A 613 -16.88 -27.49 2.94
N PRO A 614 -16.13 -26.39 3.03
CA PRO A 614 -15.76 -25.80 4.31
C PRO A 614 -16.94 -25.07 4.95
N VAL A 615 -16.95 -25.03 6.27
CA VAL A 615 -17.93 -24.29 7.07
C VAL A 615 -17.24 -23.11 7.72
N LYS A 616 -17.82 -21.92 7.57
CA LYS A 616 -17.41 -20.71 8.27
C LYS A 616 -18.35 -20.49 9.47
N PRO A 617 -17.82 -20.28 10.70
CA PRO A 617 -18.65 -19.97 11.85
C PRO A 617 -19.50 -18.72 11.64
N SER A 618 -20.77 -18.76 12.07
CA SER A 618 -21.63 -17.58 12.10
C SER A 618 -21.08 -16.54 13.06
N ASP A 619 -21.31 -15.25 12.77
CA ASP A 619 -20.98 -14.17 13.67
C ASP A 619 -22.24 -13.58 14.33
N THR A 620 -22.09 -12.40 14.95
CA THR A 620 -23.20 -11.74 15.67
C THR A 620 -24.37 -11.43 14.74
N TYR A 621 -24.14 -11.15 13.46
CA TYR A 621 -25.13 -10.61 12.52
C TYR A 621 -25.44 -11.55 11.35
N TYR A 622 -24.47 -12.36 10.91
CA TYR A 622 -24.57 -13.13 9.67
C TYR A 622 -24.30 -14.62 9.88
N ASP A 623 -25.05 -15.44 9.15
CA ASP A 623 -24.71 -16.82 8.83
C ASP A 623 -24.01 -16.87 7.47
N TYR A 624 -22.96 -17.69 7.33
CA TYR A 624 -22.15 -17.73 6.11
C TYR A 624 -22.44 -18.99 5.29
N ILE A 625 -22.99 -18.83 4.09
CA ILE A 625 -23.35 -19.92 3.19
C ILE A 625 -22.23 -20.12 2.18
N PHE A 626 -21.66 -21.33 2.11
CA PHE A 626 -20.67 -21.67 1.10
C PHE A 626 -21.28 -21.63 -0.31
N LYS A 627 -20.64 -20.91 -1.23
CA LYS A 627 -21.11 -20.72 -2.62
C LYS A 627 -20.21 -21.36 -3.67
N GLY A 628 -19.11 -22.00 -3.24
CA GLY A 628 -18.14 -22.61 -4.14
C GLY A 628 -16.73 -22.09 -3.90
N TRP A 629 -15.82 -22.49 -4.77
CA TRP A 629 -14.41 -22.13 -4.68
C TRP A 629 -14.10 -20.92 -5.58
N GLN A 630 -13.11 -20.12 -5.19
CA GLN A 630 -12.79 -18.87 -5.88
C GLN A 630 -12.16 -19.06 -7.26
N LEU A 631 -11.50 -20.21 -7.49
CA LEU A 631 -10.81 -20.54 -8.73
C LEU A 631 -11.38 -21.82 -9.33
N ASP A 632 -11.45 -21.87 -10.66
CA ASP A 632 -11.75 -23.11 -11.37
C ASP A 632 -10.55 -24.07 -11.29
N PHE A 633 -10.84 -25.32 -10.95
CA PHE A 633 -9.86 -26.39 -10.82
C PHE A 633 -10.20 -27.58 -11.73
N SER A 634 -11.08 -27.38 -12.71
CA SER A 634 -11.40 -28.36 -13.75
C SER A 634 -10.23 -28.61 -14.72
N LYS A 635 -9.30 -27.65 -14.83
CA LYS A 635 -8.11 -27.75 -15.69
C LYS A 635 -6.91 -27.03 -15.06
N VAL A 636 -6.03 -27.78 -14.40
CA VAL A 636 -4.90 -27.24 -13.64
C VAL A 636 -3.67 -27.11 -14.54
N THR A 637 -3.22 -25.88 -14.81
CA THR A 637 -2.02 -25.61 -15.63
C THR A 637 -0.88 -24.95 -14.87
N TYR A 638 -1.04 -24.69 -13.57
CA TYR A 638 -0.01 -24.13 -12.69
C TYR A 638 -0.32 -24.46 -11.22
N ASN A 639 0.65 -24.21 -10.33
CA ASN A 639 0.45 -24.38 -8.88
C ASN A 639 -0.53 -23.33 -8.35
N MET A 640 -1.60 -23.75 -7.68
CA MET A 640 -2.69 -22.85 -7.28
C MET A 640 -3.11 -23.06 -5.83
N VAL A 641 -3.42 -21.95 -5.16
CA VAL A 641 -4.02 -21.93 -3.82
C VAL A 641 -5.46 -21.46 -3.95
N ILE A 642 -6.41 -22.29 -3.56
CA ILE A 642 -7.84 -22.08 -3.81
C ILE A 642 -8.56 -21.87 -2.48
N ALA A 643 -9.14 -20.69 -2.29
CA ALA A 643 -9.93 -20.35 -1.12
C ALA A 643 -11.45 -20.48 -1.39
N PRO A 644 -12.27 -20.69 -0.35
CA PRO A 644 -13.73 -20.77 -0.47
C PRO A 644 -14.36 -19.38 -0.65
N LYS A 645 -15.54 -19.35 -1.27
CA LYS A 645 -16.42 -18.19 -1.35
C LYS A 645 -17.63 -18.40 -0.45
N PHE A 646 -17.88 -17.46 0.44
CA PHE A 646 -19.05 -17.46 1.34
C PHE A 646 -19.95 -16.26 1.05
N GLU A 647 -21.26 -16.45 1.08
CA GLU A 647 -22.26 -15.38 1.04
C GLU A 647 -22.81 -15.16 2.46
N PRO A 648 -22.77 -13.91 2.98
CA PRO A 648 -23.37 -13.58 4.26
C PRO A 648 -24.90 -13.49 4.14
N LYS A 649 -25.61 -14.21 5.01
CA LYS A 649 -27.06 -14.13 5.16
C LYS A 649 -27.37 -13.50 6.52
N LEU A 650 -28.04 -12.36 6.51
CA LEU A 650 -28.41 -11.65 7.74
C LEU A 650 -29.35 -12.52 8.59
N LYS A 651 -29.07 -12.66 9.88
CA LYS A 651 -29.92 -13.44 10.79
C LYS A 651 -31.29 -12.77 10.93
N PRO A 652 -32.41 -13.52 10.98
CA PRO A 652 -33.77 -12.98 11.01
C PRO A 652 -34.01 -11.95 12.14
N GLN A 653 -33.34 -12.13 13.29
CA GLN A 653 -33.43 -11.21 14.43
C GLN A 653 -32.87 -9.81 14.19
N TYR A 654 -32.15 -9.58 13.08
CA TYR A 654 -31.62 -8.26 12.68
C TYR A 654 -32.19 -7.76 11.35
N ALA A 655 -33.19 -8.45 10.77
CA ALA A 655 -33.74 -8.16 9.45
C ALA A 655 -34.99 -7.24 9.47
N GLN A 656 -35.17 -6.40 10.50
CA GLN A 656 -36.26 -5.41 10.60
C GLN A 656 -35.89 -4.06 10.02
#